data_AF-A0AAZ3S8P7-F1
#
_entry.id   AF-A0AAZ3S8P7-F1
#
_cell.length_a   1.000
_cell.length_b   1.000
_cell.length_c   1.000
_cell.angle_alpha   90.00
_cell.angle_beta   90.00
_cell.angle_gamma   90.00
#
_symmetry.space_group_name_H-M   'P 1'
#
loop_
_entity.id
_entity.type
_entity.pdbx_description
1 polymer ?
#
loop_
_entity_poly.entity_id
_entity_poly.type
_entity_poly.pdbx_seq_one_letter_code
_entity_poly.pdbx_strand_id
1 'polypeptide(L)'
;MGHRQANVVTAVPVGHRHANVVTAVPVGHVRQANVVTAVPVGHVRQANVVTAVPVGHRQANVVTAVPVGHVRQANVVTAVPVGHRQANVVTAVPVGHVRQANVVTAVPVGHVRQANVVTAVPVGHRQANVVTAVPVGPRQANVVTAVPVGHVRQANVVTAVPVGHVRQANVVTAVPVGHRQANVVTAVPVGHVRQANVVTAVPVGHVRQANVVTAVPVGHRQANVVTAVPVGPRQANVVTAVPVGHVRQANVVTAVPVGHVRQANVVTAVPVGHRQANVVTAVPVGHVRQANVVTAVPVGHVRQANVVTAVPVGHRQANVITSVPVYFGLWLPFQAEENDQLDLVMEAEGLRKSIHNLGTIVTTSAVASHSEASGVGLEQCIVGLPACVTITTRDKAGGHCRTGNAILSAEVCTPDGSVADGEILDHKNGTYDFVYTVNKEGEFSLALRLYDQHIKGSPFSLRVTRSLDPEGAKRRGKSPGSGSKKKGSRRTGSALGTPRRKENPIEDDLIFRIGTKGKNKGEFTNLQGVSTSSNGRILIADSNNQCVQIFSNDGEFKSRFGVRGRSPGQLQRPTGVAVHPNGDIIIADYDNKWVSIFSSEGKYKAKLGSGRLMGPKGVSVDQNGHVIVVDNKACTVFIFQPTGKLVTKFGSRGNGDKQFAGPHFAAVNNNNEIIVTDFHNHSVKVFTPEGELLLKFGTNGEGNGQFNAPTGVAVDVNGNIIVADWGNSRIQVFDGSGSFLSYINTSADPLYGPQGLALTSDGHVVVADSGNHCFKVYRYLQ
;
A
#
# COMPACT_ATOMS: atom_id res chain seq x y z
N MET A 1 34.67 32.68 -35.19
CA MET A 1 34.30 31.69 -36.23
C MET A 1 33.87 30.42 -35.55
N GLY A 2 32.56 30.13 -35.49
CA GLY A 2 32.06 28.94 -34.78
C GLY A 2 32.35 27.66 -35.56
N HIS A 3 33.03 26.70 -34.93
CA HIS A 3 33.31 25.38 -35.51
C HIS A 3 32.00 24.75 -36.00
N ARG A 4 31.87 24.59 -37.32
CA ARG A 4 30.64 24.11 -37.96
C ARG A 4 30.47 22.58 -37.82
N GLN A 5 31.54 21.84 -37.56
CA GLN A 5 31.53 20.37 -37.52
C GLN A 5 32.64 19.84 -36.61
N ALA A 6 32.35 18.82 -35.81
CA ALA A 6 33.34 18.02 -35.08
C ALA A 6 33.28 16.56 -35.54
N ASN A 7 34.42 16.02 -35.97
CA ASN A 7 34.60 14.61 -36.25
C ASN A 7 35.56 14.05 -35.20
N VAL A 8 35.10 13.12 -34.36
CA VAL A 8 35.90 12.55 -33.27
C VAL A 8 35.98 11.04 -33.47
N VAL A 9 37.20 10.53 -33.62
CA VAL A 9 37.48 9.10 -33.72
C VAL A 9 38.37 8.71 -32.54
N THR A 10 37.94 7.73 -31.75
CA THR A 10 38.70 7.24 -30.59
C THR A 10 38.76 5.73 -30.62
N ALA A 11 39.98 5.18 -30.65
CA ALA A 11 40.24 3.75 -30.62
C ALA A 11 41.15 3.41 -29.43
N VAL A 12 40.71 2.50 -28.56
CA VAL A 12 41.49 2.05 -27.40
C VAL A 12 41.69 0.53 -27.46
N PRO A 13 42.72 0.03 -28.16
CA PRO A 13 43.02 -1.40 -28.25
C PRO A 13 43.63 -1.93 -26.95
N VAL A 14 43.21 -3.13 -26.53
CA VAL A 14 43.63 -3.73 -25.24
C VAL A 14 44.09 -5.17 -25.39
N GLY A 15 45.28 -5.49 -24.87
CA GLY A 15 45.93 -6.81 -25.05
C GLY A 15 46.56 -7.46 -23.80
N HIS A 16 46.34 -6.94 -22.58
CA HIS A 16 46.99 -7.44 -21.36
C HIS A 16 46.11 -8.40 -20.55
N ARG A 17 46.69 -9.42 -19.89
CA ARG A 17 46.00 -10.52 -19.16
C ARG A 17 44.74 -10.15 -18.37
N HIS A 18 44.67 -8.95 -17.77
CA HIS A 18 43.48 -8.36 -17.15
C HIS A 18 43.32 -6.94 -17.68
N ALA A 19 42.15 -6.63 -18.25
CA ALA A 19 41.87 -5.36 -18.90
C ALA A 19 40.71 -4.63 -18.22
N ASN A 20 40.99 -3.46 -17.63
CA ASN A 20 39.98 -2.52 -17.15
C ASN A 20 40.07 -1.25 -18.01
N VAL A 21 39.06 -0.99 -18.83
CA VAL A 21 39.05 0.17 -19.73
C VAL A 21 37.82 1.02 -19.51
N VAL A 22 38.04 2.31 -19.27
CA VAL A 22 37.02 3.33 -19.19
C VAL A 22 37.31 4.35 -20.28
N THR A 23 36.38 4.53 -21.21
CA THR A 23 36.51 5.49 -22.31
C THR A 23 35.28 6.39 -22.33
N ALA A 24 35.50 7.69 -22.21
CA ALA A 24 34.48 8.71 -22.33
C ALA A 24 34.87 9.69 -23.44
N VAL A 25 33.97 9.92 -24.40
CA VAL A 25 34.21 10.86 -25.50
C VAL A 25 33.14 11.97 -25.47
N PRO A 26 33.29 12.98 -24.59
CA PRO A 26 32.38 14.10 -24.52
C PRO A 26 32.64 15.08 -25.69
N VAL A 27 31.58 15.45 -26.43
CA VAL A 27 31.67 16.46 -27.49
C VAL A 27 30.92 17.73 -27.07
N GLY A 28 31.62 18.85 -26.93
CA GLY A 28 31.07 20.18 -26.62
C GLY A 28 30.43 20.89 -27.83
N HIS A 29 29.87 22.10 -27.65
CA HIS A 29 28.98 22.83 -28.60
C HIS A 29 29.46 22.93 -30.07
N VAL A 30 28.90 22.09 -30.96
CA VAL A 30 29.08 22.14 -32.44
C VAL A 30 27.75 21.97 -33.20
N ARG A 31 27.67 22.42 -34.46
CA ARG A 31 26.45 22.27 -35.27
C ARG A 31 26.20 20.83 -35.74
N GLN A 32 27.26 20.07 -36.02
CA GLN A 32 27.21 18.67 -36.42
C GLN A 32 28.34 17.90 -35.72
N ALA A 33 28.02 16.75 -35.13
CA ALA A 33 28.98 15.88 -34.45
C ALA A 33 28.92 14.46 -35.04
N ASN A 34 30.05 14.01 -35.60
CA ASN A 34 30.24 12.62 -36.02
C ASN A 34 31.23 11.98 -35.04
N VAL A 35 30.77 11.00 -34.25
CA VAL A 35 31.60 10.36 -33.22
C VAL A 35 31.69 8.88 -33.49
N VAL A 36 32.92 8.39 -33.63
CA VAL A 36 33.23 6.96 -33.78
C VAL A 36 34.10 6.54 -32.60
N THR A 37 33.60 5.61 -31.79
CA THR A 37 34.35 5.09 -30.64
C THR A 37 34.45 3.57 -30.75
N ALA A 38 35.67 3.06 -30.77
CA ALA A 38 35.97 1.64 -30.82
C ALA A 38 36.86 1.21 -29.64
N VAL A 39 36.46 0.20 -28.89
CA VAL A 39 37.30 -0.39 -27.82
C VAL A 39 37.52 -1.87 -28.13
N PRO A 40 38.42 -2.21 -29.07
CA PRO A 40 38.71 -3.59 -29.40
C PRO A 40 39.52 -4.27 -28.31
N VAL A 41 38.98 -5.38 -27.80
CA VAL A 41 39.61 -6.18 -26.74
C VAL A 41 40.08 -7.51 -27.32
N GLY A 42 41.41 -7.74 -27.26
CA GLY A 42 42.07 -8.95 -27.75
C GLY A 42 41.93 -10.16 -26.81
N HIS A 43 42.90 -11.08 -26.85
CA HIS A 43 42.88 -12.29 -26.01
C HIS A 43 43.19 -11.98 -24.54
N VAL A 44 42.15 -11.94 -23.70
CA VAL A 44 42.26 -11.58 -22.26
C VAL A 44 41.66 -12.65 -21.34
N ARG A 45 42.11 -12.74 -20.08
CA ARG A 45 41.42 -13.61 -19.11
C ARG A 45 40.14 -12.94 -18.60
N GLN A 46 40.20 -11.65 -18.30
CA GLN A 46 39.07 -10.87 -17.82
C GLN A 46 39.08 -9.48 -18.44
N ALA A 47 37.93 -9.03 -18.94
CA ALA A 47 37.75 -7.71 -19.52
C ALA A 47 36.55 -6.99 -18.86
N ASN A 48 36.81 -5.82 -18.28
CA ASN A 48 35.79 -4.89 -17.82
C ASN A 48 35.89 -3.62 -18.68
N VAL A 49 34.87 -3.36 -19.50
CA VAL A 49 34.88 -2.22 -20.43
C VAL A 49 33.67 -1.34 -20.16
N VAL A 50 33.92 -0.04 -19.96
CA VAL A 50 32.89 0.98 -19.84
C VAL A 50 33.13 2.02 -20.93
N THR A 51 32.15 2.20 -21.82
CA THR A 51 32.20 3.20 -22.89
C THR A 51 30.99 4.13 -22.83
N ALA A 52 31.25 5.43 -22.74
CA ALA A 52 30.23 6.47 -22.73
C ALA A 52 30.49 7.52 -23.82
N VAL A 53 29.50 7.77 -24.66
CA VAL A 53 29.59 8.78 -25.74
C VAL A 53 28.44 9.78 -25.63
N PRO A 54 28.51 10.76 -24.70
CA PRO A 54 27.50 11.80 -24.58
C PRO A 54 27.66 12.85 -25.70
N VAL A 55 26.60 13.04 -26.50
CA VAL A 55 26.59 14.03 -27.59
C VAL A 55 25.35 14.93 -27.48
N GLY A 56 25.55 16.25 -27.40
CA GLY A 56 24.46 17.21 -27.21
C GLY A 56 24.40 18.30 -28.28
N HIS A 57 24.00 18.00 -29.53
CA HIS A 57 24.09 18.95 -30.67
C HIS A 57 22.95 18.87 -31.69
N ARG A 58 22.90 19.81 -32.65
CA ARG A 58 21.80 19.93 -33.65
C ARG A 58 21.63 18.69 -34.54
N GLN A 59 22.73 18.03 -34.93
CA GLN A 59 22.76 16.75 -35.65
C GLN A 59 23.89 15.88 -35.09
N ALA A 60 23.58 14.65 -34.68
CA ALA A 60 24.54 13.71 -34.10
C ALA A 60 24.50 12.35 -34.81
N ASN A 61 25.64 11.93 -35.35
CA ASN A 61 25.87 10.58 -35.85
C ASN A 61 26.87 9.90 -34.93
N VAL A 62 26.43 8.88 -34.18
CA VAL A 62 27.26 8.20 -33.19
C VAL A 62 27.36 6.73 -33.53
N VAL A 63 28.59 6.25 -33.69
CA VAL A 63 28.93 4.84 -33.88
C VAL A 63 29.79 4.40 -32.71
N THR A 64 29.30 3.44 -31.93
CA THR A 64 30.06 2.87 -30.82
C THR A 64 30.15 1.37 -30.98
N ALA A 65 31.38 0.86 -31.03
CA ALA A 65 31.67 -0.56 -31.18
C ALA A 65 32.60 -1.03 -30.04
N VAL A 66 32.20 -2.08 -29.33
CA VAL A 66 33.06 -2.74 -28.32
C VAL A 66 33.22 -4.21 -28.70
N PRO A 67 34.05 -4.52 -29.72
CA PRO A 67 34.31 -5.90 -30.10
C PRO A 67 35.21 -6.57 -29.06
N VAL A 68 34.71 -7.65 -28.46
CA VAL A 68 35.45 -8.45 -27.47
C VAL A 68 35.78 -9.81 -28.07
N GLY A 69 37.07 -10.12 -28.19
CA GLY A 69 37.59 -11.38 -28.69
C GLY A 69 37.42 -12.55 -27.71
N HIS A 70 38.29 -13.56 -27.78
CA HIS A 70 38.23 -14.70 -26.86
C HIS A 70 38.63 -14.29 -25.43
N VAL A 71 37.67 -14.32 -24.51
CA VAL A 71 37.87 -13.93 -23.10
C VAL A 71 37.30 -14.99 -22.16
N ARG A 72 37.80 -15.20 -20.93
CA ARG A 72 37.10 -16.10 -19.98
C ARG A 72 35.87 -15.44 -19.38
N GLN A 73 35.95 -14.16 -19.02
CA GLN A 73 34.83 -13.38 -18.49
C GLN A 73 34.85 -11.95 -19.05
N ALA A 74 33.72 -11.50 -19.58
CA ALA A 74 33.57 -10.15 -20.12
C ALA A 74 32.39 -9.42 -19.44
N ASN A 75 32.66 -8.25 -18.86
CA ASN A 75 31.66 -7.30 -18.38
C ASN A 75 31.74 -6.05 -19.25
N VAL A 76 30.73 -5.80 -20.08
CA VAL A 76 30.73 -4.66 -21.00
C VAL A 76 29.53 -3.76 -20.72
N VAL A 77 29.79 -2.48 -20.49
CA VAL A 77 28.77 -1.44 -20.32
C VAL A 77 28.98 -0.39 -21.40
N THR A 78 27.97 -0.20 -22.25
CA THR A 78 27.99 0.83 -23.29
C THR A 78 26.77 1.73 -23.16
N ALA A 79 27.01 3.04 -23.02
CA ALA A 79 25.98 4.05 -22.90
C ALA A 79 26.17 5.14 -23.97
N VAL A 80 25.14 5.39 -24.78
CA VAL A 80 25.16 6.45 -25.80
C VAL A 80 23.97 7.40 -25.59
N PRO A 81 24.09 8.38 -24.68
CA PRO A 81 23.08 9.41 -24.49
C PRO A 81 23.14 10.45 -25.61
N VAL A 82 22.02 10.68 -26.30
CA VAL A 82 21.92 11.71 -27.34
C VAL A 82 20.72 12.63 -27.11
N GLY A 83 20.96 13.94 -27.18
CA GLY A 83 19.93 14.98 -27.08
C GLY A 83 19.97 15.95 -28.27
N HIS A 84 18.78 16.29 -28.79
CA HIS A 84 18.47 17.33 -29.82
C HIS A 84 18.30 16.91 -31.31
N ARG A 85 17.89 17.89 -32.14
CA ARG A 85 17.01 17.84 -33.35
C ARG A 85 17.02 16.58 -34.25
N GLN A 86 18.15 15.95 -34.59
CA GLN A 86 18.19 14.68 -35.35
C GLN A 86 19.35 13.79 -34.85
N ALA A 87 19.09 12.51 -34.60
CA ALA A 87 20.06 11.56 -34.06
C ALA A 87 20.07 10.22 -34.82
N ASN A 88 21.24 9.82 -35.32
CA ASN A 88 21.48 8.46 -35.85
C ASN A 88 22.49 7.77 -34.92
N VAL A 89 22.06 6.70 -34.24
CA VAL A 89 22.91 6.01 -33.27
C VAL A 89 23.01 4.54 -33.65
N VAL A 90 24.25 4.09 -33.84
CA VAL A 90 24.58 2.68 -34.07
C VAL A 90 25.46 2.21 -32.93
N THR A 91 24.97 1.24 -32.16
CA THR A 91 25.73 0.63 -31.07
C THR A 91 25.82 -0.87 -31.28
N ALA A 92 27.04 -1.37 -31.36
CA ALA A 92 27.33 -2.79 -31.54
C ALA A 92 28.28 -3.28 -30.44
N VAL A 93 27.88 -4.33 -29.73
CA VAL A 93 28.74 -5.00 -28.73
C VAL A 93 28.89 -6.47 -29.11
N PRO A 94 29.64 -6.79 -30.18
CA PRO A 94 29.88 -8.18 -30.55
C PRO A 94 30.85 -8.81 -29.56
N VAL A 95 30.38 -9.84 -28.86
CA VAL A 95 31.18 -10.63 -27.91
C VAL A 95 31.42 -12.02 -28.51
N GLY A 96 32.69 -12.30 -28.79
CA GLY A 96 33.16 -13.57 -29.32
C GLY A 96 33.09 -14.71 -28.29
N HIS A 97 33.90 -15.75 -28.47
CA HIS A 97 33.89 -16.93 -27.60
C HIS A 97 34.30 -16.60 -26.15
N VAL A 98 33.30 -16.50 -25.25
CA VAL A 98 33.51 -16.20 -23.82
C VAL A 98 32.87 -17.27 -22.92
N ARG A 99 33.46 -17.62 -21.77
CA ARG A 99 32.83 -18.58 -20.81
C ARG A 99 31.62 -18.00 -20.11
N GLN A 100 31.66 -16.70 -19.80
CA GLN A 100 30.56 -15.91 -19.22
C GLN A 100 30.61 -14.46 -19.71
N ALA A 101 29.51 -13.96 -20.27
CA ALA A 101 29.39 -12.57 -20.73
C ALA A 101 28.22 -11.87 -20.02
N ASN A 102 28.50 -10.71 -19.42
CA ASN A 102 27.50 -9.78 -18.92
C ASN A 102 27.58 -8.51 -19.77
N VAL A 103 26.56 -8.26 -20.59
CA VAL A 103 26.55 -7.11 -21.50
C VAL A 103 25.36 -6.22 -21.17
N VAL A 104 25.64 -4.94 -20.90
CA VAL A 104 24.64 -3.90 -20.69
C VAL A 104 24.82 -2.84 -21.76
N THR A 105 23.80 -2.66 -22.59
CA THR A 105 23.79 -1.62 -23.63
C THR A 105 22.59 -0.72 -23.44
N ALA A 106 22.83 0.57 -23.27
CA ALA A 106 21.80 1.58 -23.09
C ALA A 106 21.98 2.71 -24.12
N VAL A 107 20.93 2.99 -24.90
CA VAL A 107 20.91 4.11 -25.86
C VAL A 107 19.74 5.04 -25.53
N PRO A 108 19.86 5.89 -24.49
CA PRO A 108 18.83 6.86 -24.15
C PRO A 108 18.84 8.03 -25.13
N VAL A 109 17.72 8.22 -25.84
CA VAL A 109 17.51 9.34 -26.76
C VAL A 109 16.45 10.29 -26.20
N GLY A 110 16.87 11.51 -25.88
CA GLY A 110 16.02 12.58 -25.34
C GLY A 110 15.08 13.22 -26.37
N HIS A 111 14.63 14.45 -26.11
CA HIS A 111 13.70 15.18 -26.99
C HIS A 111 14.31 15.56 -28.36
N VAL A 112 14.27 14.62 -29.30
CA VAL A 112 14.78 14.75 -30.69
C VAL A 112 13.59 14.88 -31.68
N ARG A 113 13.75 15.50 -32.87
CA ARG A 113 12.65 15.52 -33.87
C ARG A 113 12.54 14.17 -34.59
N GLN A 114 13.65 13.54 -34.92
CA GLN A 114 13.72 12.22 -35.54
C GLN A 114 14.93 11.43 -35.03
N ALA A 115 14.73 10.19 -34.59
CA ALA A 115 15.79 9.30 -34.15
C ALA A 115 15.76 7.97 -34.90
N ASN A 116 16.91 7.56 -35.43
CA ASN A 116 17.14 6.21 -35.93
C ASN A 116 18.15 5.53 -35.02
N VAL A 117 17.73 4.48 -34.31
CA VAL A 117 18.58 3.77 -33.36
C VAL A 117 18.68 2.31 -33.76
N VAL A 118 19.91 1.86 -33.98
CA VAL A 118 20.23 0.46 -34.23
C VAL A 118 21.12 -0.04 -33.11
N THR A 119 20.64 -1.03 -32.36
CA THR A 119 21.41 -1.67 -31.30
C THR A 119 21.49 -3.17 -31.56
N ALA A 120 22.70 -3.67 -31.73
CA ALA A 120 22.97 -5.07 -31.94
C ALA A 120 23.93 -5.60 -30.87
N VAL A 121 23.52 -6.66 -30.17
CA VAL A 121 24.38 -7.34 -29.19
C VAL A 121 24.51 -8.82 -29.55
N PRO A 122 25.33 -9.18 -30.56
CA PRO A 122 25.62 -10.57 -30.88
C PRO A 122 26.48 -11.19 -29.80
N VAL A 123 26.02 -12.30 -29.21
CA VAL A 123 26.75 -13.03 -28.17
C VAL A 123 26.82 -14.51 -28.53
N GLY A 124 28.03 -15.08 -28.57
CA GLY A 124 28.23 -16.52 -28.68
C GLY A 124 28.88 -17.12 -27.42
N HIS A 125 28.33 -18.22 -26.88
CA HIS A 125 28.91 -19.21 -25.91
C HIS A 125 28.35 -19.33 -24.48
N ARG A 126 28.79 -20.41 -23.80
CA ARG A 126 28.36 -21.06 -22.53
C ARG A 126 27.32 -20.37 -21.63
N GLN A 127 27.49 -19.13 -21.20
CA GLN A 127 26.51 -18.41 -20.36
C GLN A 127 26.48 -16.92 -20.72
N ALA A 128 25.30 -16.37 -20.99
CA ALA A 128 25.13 -14.97 -21.39
C ALA A 128 23.99 -14.29 -20.62
N ASN A 129 24.29 -13.16 -20.00
CA ASN A 129 23.31 -12.23 -19.44
C ASN A 129 23.38 -10.93 -20.25
N VAL A 130 22.33 -10.64 -21.02
CA VAL A 130 22.30 -9.46 -21.88
C VAL A 130 21.12 -8.58 -21.50
N VAL A 131 21.41 -7.31 -21.21
CA VAL A 131 20.42 -6.27 -20.98
C VAL A 131 20.59 -5.21 -22.05
N THR A 132 19.56 -5.03 -22.87
CA THR A 132 19.53 -3.98 -23.88
C THR A 132 18.33 -3.08 -23.64
N ALA A 133 18.59 -1.79 -23.40
CA ALA A 133 17.56 -0.79 -23.19
C ALA A 133 17.72 0.35 -24.20
N VAL A 134 16.66 0.65 -24.93
CA VAL A 134 16.64 1.78 -25.88
C VAL A 134 15.45 2.70 -25.53
N PRO A 135 15.60 3.61 -24.55
CA PRO A 135 14.58 4.60 -24.22
C PRO A 135 14.54 5.73 -25.24
N VAL A 136 13.37 6.01 -25.82
CA VAL A 136 13.24 6.93 -26.96
C VAL A 136 12.08 7.91 -26.72
N GLY A 137 12.38 9.21 -26.56
CA GLY A 137 11.40 10.31 -26.43
C GLY A 137 11.24 11.36 -27.57
N PRO A 138 11.60 11.09 -28.85
CA PRO A 138 11.53 12.04 -29.96
C PRO A 138 10.15 12.11 -30.65
N ARG A 139 9.96 13.02 -31.64
CA ARG A 139 8.71 13.11 -32.42
C ARG A 139 8.50 12.00 -33.45
N GLN A 140 9.57 11.43 -34.02
CA GLN A 140 9.54 10.23 -34.87
C GLN A 140 10.69 9.29 -34.47
N ALA A 141 10.41 7.99 -34.33
CA ALA A 141 11.39 7.00 -33.87
C ALA A 141 11.37 5.75 -34.76
N ASN A 142 12.52 5.39 -35.33
CA ASN A 142 12.77 4.08 -35.93
C ASN A 142 13.81 3.36 -35.07
N VAL A 143 13.39 2.27 -34.42
CA VAL A 143 14.25 1.54 -33.49
C VAL A 143 14.34 0.09 -33.91
N VAL A 144 15.57 -0.37 -34.14
CA VAL A 144 15.89 -1.77 -34.40
C VAL A 144 16.78 -2.27 -33.28
N THR A 145 16.30 -3.26 -32.53
CA THR A 145 17.08 -3.90 -31.47
C THR A 145 17.16 -5.39 -31.74
N ALA A 146 18.38 -5.90 -31.88
CA ALA A 146 18.63 -7.31 -32.12
C ALA A 146 19.63 -7.85 -31.09
N VAL A 147 19.24 -8.92 -30.39
CA VAL A 147 20.13 -9.64 -29.46
C VAL A 147 20.25 -11.09 -29.92
N PRO A 148 21.02 -11.37 -31.00
CA PRO A 148 21.22 -12.73 -31.45
C PRO A 148 22.16 -13.48 -30.50
N VAL A 149 21.65 -14.55 -29.91
CA VAL A 149 22.39 -15.40 -28.97
C VAL A 149 22.68 -16.75 -29.62
N GLY A 150 23.97 -17.03 -29.84
CA GLY A 150 24.47 -18.26 -30.46
C GLY A 150 24.33 -19.51 -29.56
N HIS A 151 25.14 -20.55 -29.75
CA HIS A 151 25.07 -21.79 -28.95
C HIS A 151 25.50 -21.56 -27.49
N VAL A 152 24.52 -21.35 -26.59
CA VAL A 152 24.73 -21.05 -25.15
C VAL A 152 24.14 -22.18 -24.28
N ARG A 153 24.72 -22.49 -23.09
CA ARG A 153 24.14 -23.47 -22.15
C ARG A 153 22.95 -22.88 -21.37
N GLN A 154 23.02 -21.59 -21.06
CA GLN A 154 21.98 -20.81 -20.40
C GLN A 154 22.06 -19.33 -20.81
N ALA A 155 20.96 -18.79 -21.35
CA ALA A 155 20.86 -17.37 -21.74
C ALA A 155 19.75 -16.67 -20.96
N ASN A 156 20.06 -15.54 -20.33
CA ASN A 156 19.07 -14.61 -19.78
C ASN A 156 19.14 -13.31 -20.58
N VAL A 157 18.11 -13.02 -21.36
CA VAL A 157 18.06 -11.82 -22.20
C VAL A 157 16.89 -10.95 -21.79
N VAL A 158 17.18 -9.68 -21.51
CA VAL A 158 16.18 -8.64 -21.25
C VAL A 158 16.34 -7.56 -22.31
N THR A 159 15.30 -7.36 -23.10
CA THR A 159 15.27 -6.29 -24.11
C THR A 159 14.08 -5.40 -23.86
N ALA A 160 14.33 -4.10 -23.66
CA ALA A 160 13.30 -3.10 -23.42
C ALA A 160 13.46 -1.90 -24.36
N VAL A 161 12.39 -1.57 -25.08
CA VAL A 161 12.34 -0.37 -25.94
C VAL A 161 11.19 0.52 -25.49
N PRO A 162 11.35 1.30 -24.39
CA PRO A 162 10.33 2.21 -23.94
C PRO A 162 10.27 3.45 -24.83
N VAL A 163 9.10 3.67 -25.44
CA VAL A 163 8.84 4.79 -26.34
C VAL A 163 7.90 5.78 -25.65
N GLY A 164 8.34 7.04 -25.48
CA GLY A 164 7.57 8.12 -24.86
C GLY A 164 6.50 8.72 -25.78
N HIS A 165 6.15 10.00 -25.58
CA HIS A 165 5.17 10.71 -26.42
C HIS A 165 5.73 11.02 -27.83
N VAL A 166 5.44 10.15 -28.81
CA VAL A 166 5.97 10.23 -30.19
C VAL A 166 4.82 10.45 -31.19
N ARG A 167 5.01 11.08 -32.36
CA ARG A 167 3.95 11.15 -33.40
C ARG A 167 3.85 9.83 -34.19
N GLN A 168 4.97 9.22 -34.52
CA GLN A 168 5.04 7.93 -35.22
C GLN A 168 6.24 7.11 -34.72
N ALA A 169 6.01 5.84 -34.40
CA ALA A 169 7.05 4.92 -33.93
C ALA A 169 7.01 3.61 -34.72
N ASN A 170 8.16 3.24 -35.31
CA ASN A 170 8.38 1.93 -35.92
C ASN A 170 9.43 1.21 -35.07
N VAL A 171 9.03 0.13 -34.40
CA VAL A 171 9.92 -0.61 -33.50
C VAL A 171 9.98 -2.07 -33.94
N VAL A 172 11.19 -2.55 -34.18
CA VAL A 172 11.49 -3.95 -34.48
C VAL A 172 12.41 -4.49 -33.39
N THR A 173 11.96 -5.52 -32.68
CA THR A 173 12.77 -6.21 -31.67
C THR A 173 12.85 -7.69 -31.98
N ALA A 174 14.07 -8.21 -32.09
CA ALA A 174 14.33 -9.61 -32.38
C ALA A 174 15.34 -10.22 -31.39
N VAL A 175 14.95 -11.32 -30.75
CA VAL A 175 15.82 -12.08 -29.82
C VAL A 175 15.87 -13.55 -30.25
N PRO A 176 16.63 -13.91 -31.30
CA PRO A 176 16.80 -15.31 -31.70
C PRO A 176 17.72 -16.04 -30.71
N VAL A 177 17.28 -17.18 -30.18
CA VAL A 177 18.03 -17.95 -29.15
C VAL A 177 18.18 -19.43 -29.52
N GLY A 178 19.41 -19.95 -29.45
CA GLY A 178 19.76 -21.35 -29.70
C GLY A 178 20.27 -22.14 -28.48
N HIS A 179 19.50 -23.17 -28.08
CA HIS A 179 19.84 -24.36 -27.25
C HIS A 179 19.89 -24.29 -25.68
N ARG A 180 19.88 -25.50 -25.09
CA ARG A 180 19.76 -25.97 -23.68
C ARG A 180 18.73 -25.27 -22.76
N GLN A 181 18.90 -24.03 -22.33
CA GLN A 181 17.95 -23.30 -21.46
C GLN A 181 17.95 -21.79 -21.76
N ALA A 182 16.77 -21.18 -21.91
CA ALA A 182 16.65 -19.76 -22.24
C ALA A 182 15.52 -19.09 -21.42
N ASN A 183 15.83 -17.95 -20.79
CA ASN A 183 14.86 -17.04 -20.19
C ASN A 183 14.92 -15.72 -20.98
N VAL A 184 13.83 -15.37 -21.67
CA VAL A 184 13.78 -14.17 -22.51
C VAL A 184 12.63 -13.30 -22.06
N VAL A 185 12.92 -12.04 -21.77
CA VAL A 185 11.92 -11.00 -21.48
C VAL A 185 12.08 -9.90 -22.51
N THR A 186 11.02 -9.67 -23.28
CA THR A 186 10.97 -8.59 -24.27
C THR A 186 9.79 -7.69 -24.00
N ALA A 187 10.05 -6.39 -23.80
CA ALA A 187 9.04 -5.39 -23.53
C ALA A 187 9.18 -4.19 -24.46
N VAL A 188 8.09 -3.82 -25.14
CA VAL A 188 8.04 -2.62 -25.98
C VAL A 188 6.88 -1.74 -25.51
N PRO A 189 7.02 -1.02 -24.38
CA PRO A 189 5.96 -0.14 -23.91
C PRO A 189 5.94 1.16 -24.74
N VAL A 190 4.80 1.44 -25.36
CA VAL A 190 4.60 2.62 -26.22
C VAL A 190 3.60 3.57 -25.56
N GLY A 191 4.06 4.79 -25.23
CA GLY A 191 3.25 5.89 -24.69
C GLY A 191 2.29 6.49 -25.72
N HIS A 192 1.83 7.74 -25.54
CA HIS A 192 0.83 8.30 -26.45
C HIS A 192 1.42 8.59 -27.84
N VAL A 193 1.01 7.79 -28.86
CA VAL A 193 1.47 7.93 -30.25
C VAL A 193 0.30 8.07 -31.25
N ARG A 194 0.44 8.86 -32.33
CA ARG A 194 -0.62 8.98 -33.36
C ARG A 194 -0.74 7.70 -34.21
N GLN A 195 0.38 7.06 -34.52
CA GLN A 195 0.46 5.77 -35.22
C GLN A 195 1.69 4.97 -34.74
N ALA A 196 1.49 3.72 -34.31
CA ALA A 196 2.56 2.82 -33.88
C ALA A 196 2.54 1.51 -34.67
N ASN A 197 3.68 1.15 -35.27
CA ASN A 197 3.90 -0.16 -35.88
C ASN A 197 4.96 -0.90 -35.06
N VAL A 198 4.58 -1.98 -34.39
CA VAL A 198 5.47 -2.74 -33.52
C VAL A 198 5.53 -4.19 -33.96
N VAL A 199 6.74 -4.66 -34.25
CA VAL A 199 7.02 -6.06 -34.59
C VAL A 199 7.97 -6.63 -33.54
N THR A 200 7.52 -7.63 -32.81
CA THR A 200 8.35 -8.34 -31.82
C THR A 200 8.41 -9.83 -32.17
N ALA A 201 9.64 -10.35 -32.31
CA ALA A 201 9.87 -11.74 -32.64
C ALA A 201 10.90 -12.39 -31.69
N VAL A 202 10.52 -13.50 -31.06
CA VAL A 202 11.40 -14.30 -30.21
C VAL A 202 11.43 -15.75 -30.74
N PRO A 203 12.14 -16.03 -31.85
CA PRO A 203 12.26 -17.39 -32.37
C PRO A 203 13.19 -18.23 -31.47
N VAL A 204 12.65 -19.33 -30.94
CA VAL A 204 13.36 -20.26 -30.05
C VAL A 204 13.59 -21.60 -30.75
N GLY A 205 14.86 -21.94 -30.97
CA GLY A 205 15.28 -23.21 -31.60
C GLY A 205 15.10 -24.44 -30.70
N HIS A 206 15.83 -25.54 -30.98
CA HIS A 206 15.74 -26.80 -30.21
C HIS A 206 16.35 -26.71 -28.78
N VAL A 207 15.62 -26.09 -27.84
CA VAL A 207 16.00 -25.91 -26.43
C VAL A 207 15.45 -27.06 -25.55
N ARG A 208 16.02 -27.36 -24.37
CA ARG A 208 15.42 -28.36 -23.44
C ARG A 208 14.25 -27.76 -22.66
N GLN A 209 14.37 -26.49 -22.27
CA GLN A 209 13.37 -25.71 -21.55
C GLN A 209 13.49 -24.22 -21.90
N ALA A 210 12.39 -23.56 -22.23
CA ALA A 210 12.36 -22.11 -22.50
C ALA A 210 11.23 -21.41 -21.74
N ASN A 211 11.54 -20.29 -21.08
CA ASN A 211 10.56 -19.38 -20.48
C ASN A 211 10.62 -18.05 -21.24
N VAL A 212 9.53 -17.70 -21.93
CA VAL A 212 9.47 -16.48 -22.75
C VAL A 212 8.31 -15.61 -22.27
N VAL A 213 8.62 -14.35 -21.96
CA VAL A 213 7.62 -13.33 -21.64
C VAL A 213 7.75 -12.19 -22.65
N THR A 214 6.67 -11.92 -23.36
CA THR A 214 6.60 -10.82 -24.32
C THR A 214 5.43 -9.92 -24.00
N ALA A 215 5.70 -8.63 -23.78
CA ALA A 215 4.70 -7.63 -23.44
C ALA A 215 4.80 -6.39 -24.36
N VAL A 216 3.69 -6.05 -25.03
CA VAL A 216 3.60 -4.88 -25.90
C VAL A 216 2.39 -4.03 -25.49
N PRO A 217 2.49 -3.24 -24.40
CA PRO A 217 1.42 -2.33 -24.01
C PRO A 217 1.40 -1.11 -24.94
N VAL A 218 0.24 -0.83 -25.54
CA VAL A 218 0.05 0.29 -26.48
C VAL A 218 -1.15 1.12 -26.07
N GLY A 219 -1.00 2.45 -26.02
CA GLY A 219 -2.12 3.38 -26.03
C GLY A 219 -2.16 4.18 -27.33
N HIS A 220 -3.37 4.57 -27.77
CA HIS A 220 -3.68 5.69 -28.70
C HIS A 220 -4.04 5.39 -30.17
N ARG A 221 -4.48 6.47 -30.87
CA ARG A 221 -5.39 6.55 -32.05
C ARG A 221 -5.40 5.39 -33.08
N GLN A 222 -4.26 4.88 -33.55
CA GLN A 222 -4.15 3.72 -34.46
C GLN A 222 -2.89 2.90 -34.16
N ALA A 223 -3.02 1.57 -34.01
CA ALA A 223 -1.92 0.66 -33.68
C ALA A 223 -1.97 -0.63 -34.50
N ASN A 224 -0.83 -1.00 -35.09
CA ASN A 224 -0.60 -2.31 -35.72
C ASN A 224 0.48 -3.05 -34.94
N VAL A 225 0.12 -4.17 -34.32
CA VAL A 225 1.03 -4.96 -33.48
C VAL A 225 1.09 -6.39 -33.99
N VAL A 226 2.30 -6.85 -34.30
CA VAL A 226 2.57 -8.24 -34.67
C VAL A 226 3.55 -8.82 -33.65
N THR A 227 3.10 -9.84 -32.91
CA THR A 227 3.94 -10.57 -31.97
C THR A 227 4.00 -12.05 -32.36
N ALA A 228 5.22 -12.55 -32.58
CA ALA A 228 5.45 -13.94 -32.95
C ALA A 228 6.48 -14.61 -32.02
N VAL A 229 6.09 -15.74 -31.42
CA VAL A 229 6.99 -16.57 -30.61
C VAL A 229 6.95 -18.01 -31.13
N PRO A 230 7.73 -18.37 -32.17
CA PRO A 230 7.86 -19.75 -32.62
C PRO A 230 8.68 -20.61 -31.65
N VAL A 231 8.17 -21.80 -31.29
CA VAL A 231 8.71 -22.63 -30.20
C VAL A 231 8.90 -24.09 -30.64
N GLY A 232 10.14 -24.58 -30.70
CA GLY A 232 10.49 -26.00 -30.95
C GLY A 232 11.20 -26.86 -29.85
N PRO A 233 11.21 -26.53 -28.53
CA PRO A 233 11.92 -27.25 -27.46
C PRO A 233 11.16 -28.44 -26.84
N ARG A 234 11.79 -29.22 -25.94
CA ARG A 234 11.13 -30.34 -25.22
C ARG A 234 10.09 -29.88 -24.17
N GLN A 235 10.28 -28.72 -23.52
CA GLN A 235 9.32 -28.09 -22.61
C GLN A 235 9.33 -26.56 -22.82
N ALA A 236 8.16 -25.92 -22.83
CA ALA A 236 8.04 -24.46 -23.01
C ALA A 236 6.96 -23.83 -22.13
N ASN A 237 7.29 -22.71 -21.49
CA ASN A 237 6.33 -21.81 -20.84
C ASN A 237 6.38 -20.46 -21.56
N VAL A 238 5.28 -20.07 -22.19
CA VAL A 238 5.20 -18.82 -22.96
C VAL A 238 4.05 -17.98 -22.46
N VAL A 239 4.35 -16.71 -22.16
CA VAL A 239 3.36 -15.70 -21.80
C VAL A 239 3.48 -14.55 -22.78
N THR A 240 2.41 -14.28 -23.52
CA THR A 240 2.34 -13.15 -24.46
C THR A 240 1.16 -12.27 -24.11
N ALA A 241 1.43 -10.99 -23.86
CA ALA A 241 0.42 -10.01 -23.50
C ALA A 241 0.52 -8.76 -24.39
N VAL A 242 -0.59 -8.38 -25.01
CA VAL A 242 -0.70 -7.15 -25.82
C VAL A 242 -1.88 -6.33 -25.29
N PRO A 243 -1.72 -5.63 -24.16
CA PRO A 243 -2.79 -4.79 -23.62
C PRO A 243 -2.90 -3.50 -24.40
N VAL A 244 -4.11 -3.22 -24.90
CA VAL A 244 -4.40 -2.05 -25.75
C VAL A 244 -5.32 -1.08 -24.99
N GLY A 245 -4.81 0.11 -24.64
CA GLY A 245 -5.56 1.22 -24.01
C GLY A 245 -6.35 2.07 -25.03
N HIS A 246 -7.08 3.13 -24.64
CA HIS A 246 -8.05 3.88 -25.49
C HIS A 246 -7.59 4.24 -26.93
N VAL A 247 -8.07 3.51 -27.95
CA VAL A 247 -7.67 3.58 -29.39
C VAL A 247 -8.91 3.72 -30.30
N ARG A 248 -8.80 4.37 -31.49
CA ARG A 248 -9.90 4.46 -32.47
C ARG A 248 -10.04 3.20 -33.34
N GLN A 249 -8.91 2.61 -33.76
CA GLN A 249 -8.81 1.36 -34.52
C GLN A 249 -7.51 0.61 -34.17
N ALA A 250 -7.60 -0.69 -33.85
CA ALA A 250 -6.44 -1.53 -33.53
C ALA A 250 -6.46 -2.83 -34.34
N ASN A 251 -5.33 -3.16 -34.99
CA ASN A 251 -5.10 -4.44 -35.64
C ASN A 251 -4.00 -5.19 -34.89
N VAL A 252 -4.35 -6.31 -34.24
CA VAL A 252 -3.42 -7.08 -33.42
C VAL A 252 -3.36 -8.51 -33.94
N VAL A 253 -2.15 -8.96 -34.27
CA VAL A 253 -1.86 -10.34 -34.65
C VAL A 253 -0.87 -10.95 -33.67
N THR A 254 -1.30 -11.97 -32.94
CA THR A 254 -0.45 -12.71 -32.00
C THR A 254 -0.39 -14.17 -32.40
N ALA A 255 0.81 -14.69 -32.66
CA ALA A 255 1.02 -16.07 -33.08
C ALA A 255 2.08 -16.77 -32.21
N VAL A 256 1.71 -17.91 -31.63
CA VAL A 256 2.63 -18.78 -30.88
C VAL A 256 2.61 -20.18 -31.49
N PRO A 257 3.28 -20.40 -32.65
CA PRO A 257 3.34 -21.73 -33.25
C PRO A 257 4.23 -22.66 -32.43
N VAL A 258 3.67 -23.79 -32.00
CA VAL A 258 4.34 -24.82 -31.17
C VAL A 258 4.59 -26.06 -32.02
N GLY A 259 5.86 -26.43 -32.19
CA GLY A 259 6.28 -27.62 -32.96
C GLY A 259 6.17 -28.95 -32.18
N HIS A 260 7.06 -29.91 -32.47
CA HIS A 260 7.13 -31.19 -31.74
C HIS A 260 7.72 -31.02 -30.33
N VAL A 261 6.88 -31.04 -29.28
CA VAL A 261 7.26 -30.72 -27.89
C VAL A 261 6.77 -31.82 -26.90
N ARG A 262 7.38 -32.02 -25.71
CA ARG A 262 6.83 -32.98 -24.71
C ARG A 262 5.75 -32.34 -23.84
N GLN A 263 5.92 -31.09 -23.44
CA GLN A 263 4.94 -30.35 -22.63
C GLN A 263 5.00 -28.85 -22.93
N ALA A 264 3.85 -28.20 -23.14
CA ALA A 264 3.77 -26.77 -23.40
C ALA A 264 2.68 -26.11 -22.55
N ASN A 265 3.03 -25.02 -21.87
CA ASN A 265 2.09 -24.12 -21.20
C ASN A 265 2.13 -22.76 -21.91
N VAL A 266 1.03 -22.36 -22.54
CA VAL A 266 0.95 -21.12 -23.32
C VAL A 266 -0.20 -20.28 -22.79
N VAL A 267 0.10 -19.03 -22.43
CA VAL A 267 -0.90 -18.03 -22.05
C VAL A 267 -0.79 -16.85 -22.99
N THR A 268 -1.87 -16.57 -23.72
CA THR A 268 -1.96 -15.39 -24.59
C THR A 268 -3.14 -14.52 -24.17
N ALA A 269 -2.88 -13.24 -23.91
CA ALA A 269 -3.90 -12.28 -23.49
C ALA A 269 -3.84 -11.00 -24.33
N VAL A 270 -4.99 -10.63 -24.91
CA VAL A 270 -5.15 -9.39 -25.69
C VAL A 270 -6.37 -8.63 -25.17
N PRO A 271 -6.26 -7.89 -24.04
CA PRO A 271 -7.35 -7.07 -23.55
C PRO A 271 -7.54 -5.81 -24.41
N VAL A 272 -8.78 -5.56 -24.84
CA VAL A 272 -9.16 -4.49 -25.78
C VAL A 272 -10.39 -3.74 -25.23
N GLY A 273 -10.42 -2.41 -25.27
CA GLY A 273 -11.57 -1.63 -24.77
C GLY A 273 -11.96 -0.44 -25.64
N HIS A 274 -12.39 -0.66 -26.90
CA HIS A 274 -12.36 0.40 -27.95
C HIS A 274 -13.57 0.45 -28.88
N ARG A 275 -13.60 1.36 -29.89
CA ARG A 275 -14.72 1.53 -30.85
C ARG A 275 -14.74 0.53 -32.02
N GLN A 276 -13.60 0.15 -32.60
CA GLN A 276 -13.44 -0.86 -33.66
C GLN A 276 -12.12 -1.64 -33.48
N ALA A 277 -12.15 -2.98 -33.48
CA ALA A 277 -10.96 -3.81 -33.27
C ALA A 277 -10.97 -5.08 -34.14
N ASN A 278 -9.83 -5.37 -34.79
CA ASN A 278 -9.57 -6.63 -35.48
C ASN A 278 -8.44 -7.37 -34.75
N VAL A 279 -8.78 -8.50 -34.13
CA VAL A 279 -7.83 -9.29 -33.32
C VAL A 279 -7.76 -10.70 -33.88
N VAL A 280 -6.55 -11.13 -34.25
CA VAL A 280 -6.27 -12.51 -34.66
C VAL A 280 -5.26 -13.10 -33.68
N THR A 281 -5.69 -14.12 -32.94
CA THR A 281 -4.79 -14.87 -32.05
C THR A 281 -4.75 -16.34 -32.49
N ALA A 282 -3.54 -16.83 -32.78
CA ALA A 282 -3.35 -18.21 -33.23
C ALA A 282 -2.27 -18.93 -32.42
N VAL A 283 -2.61 -20.09 -31.87
CA VAL A 283 -1.67 -20.99 -31.20
C VAL A 283 -1.74 -22.36 -31.88
N PRO A 284 -1.18 -22.52 -33.09
CA PRO A 284 -1.18 -23.82 -33.76
C PRO A 284 -0.23 -24.77 -33.02
N VAL A 285 -0.78 -25.88 -32.53
CA VAL A 285 -0.04 -26.88 -31.75
C VAL A 285 0.15 -28.13 -32.60
N GLY A 286 1.39 -28.36 -33.02
CA GLY A 286 1.83 -29.58 -33.68
C GLY A 286 1.91 -30.77 -32.71
N HIS A 287 2.81 -31.71 -32.96
CA HIS A 287 2.77 -32.98 -32.23
C HIS A 287 3.37 -32.90 -30.78
N VAL A 288 2.56 -32.69 -29.72
CA VAL A 288 2.88 -32.50 -28.28
C VAL A 288 2.27 -33.49 -27.25
N ARG A 289 3.05 -34.20 -26.39
CA ARG A 289 2.47 -35.19 -25.42
C ARG A 289 1.39 -34.65 -24.45
N GLN A 290 1.52 -33.42 -23.96
CA GLN A 290 0.54 -32.73 -23.10
C GLN A 290 0.63 -31.22 -23.31
N ALA A 291 -0.49 -30.53 -23.52
CA ALA A 291 -0.53 -29.08 -23.72
C ALA A 291 -1.64 -28.41 -22.90
N ASN A 292 -1.29 -27.32 -22.21
CA ASN A 292 -2.23 -26.43 -21.53
C ASN A 292 -2.17 -25.06 -22.23
N VAL A 293 -3.26 -24.67 -22.88
CA VAL A 293 -3.34 -23.41 -23.63
C VAL A 293 -4.48 -22.57 -23.09
N VAL A 294 -4.15 -21.34 -22.68
CA VAL A 294 -5.14 -20.34 -22.26
C VAL A 294 -5.03 -19.15 -23.20
N THR A 295 -6.12 -18.86 -23.91
CA THR A 295 -6.22 -17.66 -24.76
C THR A 295 -7.40 -16.82 -24.31
N ALA A 296 -7.13 -15.56 -23.94
CA ALA A 296 -8.15 -14.64 -23.47
C ALA A 296 -8.13 -13.34 -24.27
N VAL A 297 -9.27 -12.96 -24.84
CA VAL A 297 -9.46 -11.67 -25.52
C VAL A 297 -10.65 -10.97 -24.87
N PRO A 298 -10.47 -10.37 -23.68
CA PRO A 298 -11.55 -9.63 -23.03
C PRO A 298 -11.77 -8.31 -23.77
N VAL A 299 -13.01 -8.12 -24.22
CA VAL A 299 -13.41 -6.98 -25.05
C VAL A 299 -14.40 -6.10 -24.27
N GLY A 300 -14.00 -4.87 -23.95
CA GLY A 300 -14.85 -3.86 -23.30
C GLY A 300 -15.92 -3.29 -24.26
N HIS A 301 -16.58 -2.18 -23.93
CA HIS A 301 -17.65 -1.61 -24.77
C HIS A 301 -17.18 -1.20 -26.19
N VAL A 302 -17.48 -2.02 -27.21
CA VAL A 302 -17.11 -1.78 -28.63
C VAL A 302 -18.34 -1.57 -29.51
N ARG A 303 -18.22 -0.72 -30.54
CA ARG A 303 -19.28 -0.56 -31.56
C ARG A 303 -19.27 -1.70 -32.59
N GLN A 304 -18.11 -2.26 -32.91
CA GLN A 304 -17.94 -3.42 -33.80
C GLN A 304 -16.57 -4.11 -33.54
N ALA A 305 -16.54 -5.43 -33.32
CA ALA A 305 -15.31 -6.19 -33.08
C ALA A 305 -15.28 -7.46 -33.94
N ASN A 306 -14.18 -7.69 -34.66
CA ASN A 306 -13.92 -8.95 -35.37
C ASN A 306 -12.78 -9.67 -34.65
N VAL A 307 -13.11 -10.74 -33.93
CA VAL A 307 -12.16 -11.53 -33.14
C VAL A 307 -12.10 -12.94 -33.71
N VAL A 308 -10.91 -13.35 -34.15
CA VAL A 308 -10.64 -14.73 -34.60
C VAL A 308 -9.61 -15.34 -33.67
N THR A 309 -10.01 -16.37 -32.93
CA THR A 309 -9.12 -17.16 -32.07
C THR A 309 -9.07 -18.59 -32.60
N ALA A 310 -7.88 -19.08 -32.94
CA ALA A 310 -7.70 -20.42 -33.48
C ALA A 310 -6.61 -21.20 -32.71
N VAL A 311 -6.97 -22.37 -32.19
CA VAL A 311 -6.06 -23.31 -31.55
C VAL A 311 -6.22 -24.69 -32.22
N PRO A 312 -5.68 -24.90 -33.44
CA PRO A 312 -5.71 -26.22 -34.06
C PRO A 312 -4.77 -27.16 -33.29
N VAL A 313 -5.31 -28.28 -32.79
CA VAL A 313 -4.61 -29.26 -31.95
C VAL A 313 -4.62 -30.63 -32.64
N GLY A 314 -3.46 -31.22 -32.89
CA GLY A 314 -3.35 -32.59 -33.40
C GLY A 314 -2.85 -33.59 -32.36
N HIS A 315 -3.54 -33.83 -31.22
CA HIS A 315 -2.93 -34.54 -30.08
C HIS A 315 -3.76 -35.49 -29.18
N ARG A 316 -3.04 -36.29 -28.36
CA ARG A 316 -3.55 -37.35 -27.44
C ARG A 316 -4.27 -36.84 -26.17
N GLN A 317 -3.86 -35.72 -25.55
CA GLN A 317 -4.55 -35.06 -24.42
C GLN A 317 -4.19 -33.56 -24.39
N ALA A 318 -5.19 -32.67 -24.44
CA ALA A 318 -5.01 -31.21 -24.43
C ALA A 318 -6.12 -30.51 -23.63
N ASN A 319 -5.73 -29.56 -22.77
CA ASN A 319 -6.65 -28.70 -22.02
C ASN A 319 -6.58 -27.29 -22.62
N VAL A 320 -7.66 -26.87 -23.29
CA VAL A 320 -7.75 -25.58 -23.97
C VAL A 320 -8.85 -24.77 -23.33
N ILE A 321 -8.52 -23.56 -22.87
CA ILE A 321 -9.49 -22.59 -22.34
C ILE A 321 -9.39 -21.35 -23.22
N THR A 322 -10.45 -21.10 -23.99
CA THR A 322 -10.62 -19.88 -24.80
C THR A 322 -11.76 -19.05 -24.21
N SER A 323 -11.49 -17.80 -23.85
CA SER A 323 -12.53 -16.88 -23.36
C SER A 323 -12.54 -15.57 -24.15
N VAL A 324 -13.73 -15.20 -24.64
CA VAL A 324 -14.00 -13.95 -25.36
C VAL A 324 -15.28 -13.31 -24.79
N PRO A 325 -15.23 -12.71 -23.59
CA PRO A 325 -16.39 -12.00 -23.04
C PRO A 325 -16.63 -10.70 -23.82
N VAL A 326 -17.85 -10.52 -24.34
CA VAL A 326 -18.32 -9.33 -25.10
C VAL A 326 -19.62 -8.83 -24.47
N TYR A 327 -19.71 -7.55 -24.13
CA TYR A 327 -20.88 -6.94 -23.47
C TYR A 327 -21.66 -6.01 -24.44
N PHE A 328 -22.91 -6.35 -24.78
CA PHE A 328 -23.87 -5.50 -25.52
C PHE A 328 -25.20 -5.39 -24.74
N GLY A 329 -25.86 -4.23 -24.78
CA GLY A 329 -27.09 -3.95 -24.01
C GLY A 329 -28.41 -4.14 -24.76
N LEU A 330 -29.30 -4.94 -24.16
CA LEU A 330 -30.79 -4.99 -24.12
C LEU A 330 -31.66 -5.15 -25.40
N TRP A 331 -32.43 -6.25 -25.48
CA TRP A 331 -33.92 -6.34 -25.35
C TRP A 331 -34.40 -7.83 -25.34
N LEU A 332 -35.38 -8.17 -24.49
CA LEU A 332 -36.11 -9.46 -24.32
C LEU A 332 -37.10 -9.73 -25.51
N PRO A 333 -37.83 -10.88 -25.67
CA PRO A 333 -38.18 -11.95 -24.71
C PRO A 333 -38.16 -13.41 -25.25
N PHE A 334 -38.27 -14.44 -24.40
CA PHE A 334 -39.16 -15.62 -24.51
C PHE A 334 -38.94 -16.54 -23.29
N GLN A 335 -40.02 -17.18 -22.82
CA GLN A 335 -40.23 -17.82 -21.51
C GLN A 335 -39.21 -18.90 -21.10
N ALA A 336 -39.04 -19.05 -19.79
CA ALA A 336 -38.15 -20.00 -19.13
C ALA A 336 -38.80 -21.39 -18.98
N GLU A 337 -38.02 -22.45 -19.27
CA GLU A 337 -38.29 -23.84 -18.85
C GLU A 337 -37.50 -24.22 -17.58
N GLU A 338 -37.04 -23.24 -16.81
CA GLU A 338 -36.37 -23.49 -15.53
C GLU A 338 -37.18 -22.81 -14.42
N ASN A 339 -37.49 -23.59 -13.38
CA ASN A 339 -38.35 -23.19 -12.26
C ASN A 339 -38.01 -21.79 -11.72
N ASP A 340 -39.04 -21.00 -11.40
CA ASP A 340 -38.99 -19.62 -10.87
C ASP A 340 -38.34 -19.47 -9.47
N GLN A 341 -37.53 -20.42 -9.03
CA GLN A 341 -36.69 -20.29 -7.86
C GLN A 341 -35.21 -20.30 -8.23
N LEU A 342 -34.70 -19.10 -8.47
CA LEU A 342 -33.28 -18.79 -8.35
C LEU A 342 -32.98 -18.45 -6.89
N ASP A 343 -32.32 -19.37 -6.18
CA ASP A 343 -31.63 -18.99 -4.95
C ASP A 343 -30.37 -18.20 -5.33
N LEU A 344 -30.46 -16.89 -5.15
CA LEU A 344 -29.33 -16.00 -5.28
C LEU A 344 -28.39 -16.24 -4.10
N VAL A 345 -27.47 -17.19 -4.24
CA VAL A 345 -26.33 -17.35 -3.31
C VAL A 345 -25.32 -16.26 -3.65
N MET A 346 -25.59 -15.03 -3.19
CA MET A 346 -24.57 -14.00 -3.15
C MET A 346 -23.54 -14.41 -2.09
N GLU A 347 -22.31 -14.67 -2.51
CA GLU A 347 -21.17 -14.58 -1.60
C GLU A 347 -21.04 -13.11 -1.16
N ALA A 348 -21.80 -12.74 -0.13
CA ALA A 348 -21.80 -11.41 0.44
C ALA A 348 -20.39 -11.00 0.87
N GLU A 349 -19.54 -11.96 1.27
CA GLU A 349 -18.13 -11.70 1.55
C GLU A 349 -17.31 -11.28 0.33
N GLY A 350 -17.57 -11.86 -0.84
CA GLY A 350 -16.88 -11.51 -2.09
C GLY A 350 -17.21 -10.08 -2.50
N LEU A 351 -18.51 -9.75 -2.53
CA LEU A 351 -18.98 -8.40 -2.85
C LEU A 351 -18.56 -7.38 -1.79
N ARG A 352 -18.62 -7.73 -0.50
CA ARG A 352 -18.20 -6.86 0.60
C ARG A 352 -16.70 -6.60 0.58
N LYS A 353 -15.87 -7.58 0.19
CA LYS A 353 -14.43 -7.37 -0.05
C LYS A 353 -14.19 -6.42 -1.22
N SER A 354 -14.94 -6.57 -2.31
CA SER A 354 -14.85 -5.67 -3.47
C SER A 354 -15.29 -4.25 -3.15
N ILE A 355 -16.33 -4.07 -2.33
CA ILE A 355 -16.81 -2.76 -1.91
C ILE A 355 -15.86 -2.11 -0.89
N HIS A 356 -15.31 -2.86 0.06
CA HIS A 356 -14.30 -2.35 1.00
C HIS A 356 -13.03 -1.83 0.32
N ASN A 357 -12.71 -2.31 -0.88
CA ASN A 357 -11.59 -1.78 -1.67
C ASN A 357 -11.91 -0.44 -2.35
N LEU A 358 -13.18 -0.05 -2.42
CA LEU A 358 -13.66 1.21 -3.03
C LEU A 358 -14.05 2.26 -1.99
N GLY A 359 -14.32 1.85 -0.74
CA GLY A 359 -14.65 2.75 0.38
C GLY A 359 -15.41 2.02 1.48
N THR A 360 -15.77 2.75 2.55
CA THR A 360 -16.58 2.22 3.67
C THR A 360 -18.05 2.56 3.46
N ILE A 361 -18.93 1.57 3.41
CA ILE A 361 -20.38 1.80 3.44
C ILE A 361 -20.77 2.11 4.89
N VAL A 362 -21.16 3.36 5.15
CA VAL A 362 -21.82 3.75 6.41
C VAL A 362 -23.33 3.65 6.17
N THR A 363 -23.93 2.54 6.61
CA THR A 363 -25.39 2.34 6.57
C THR A 363 -25.91 2.14 7.98
N THR A 364 -26.98 2.84 8.34
CA THR A 364 -27.77 2.51 9.52
C THR A 364 -29.00 1.72 9.08
N SER A 365 -29.54 0.88 9.96
CA SER A 365 -30.82 0.18 9.73
C SER A 365 -32.04 1.10 9.98
N ALA A 366 -31.82 2.39 10.23
CA ALA A 366 -32.83 3.32 10.68
C ALA A 366 -33.81 3.69 9.55
N VAL A 367 -35.11 3.63 9.86
CA VAL A 367 -36.21 3.96 8.94
C VAL A 367 -36.95 5.18 9.45
N ALA A 368 -37.11 6.21 8.61
CA ALA A 368 -37.68 7.49 9.00
C ALA A 368 -39.11 7.34 9.54
N SER A 369 -39.97 6.64 8.81
CA SER A 369 -41.39 6.44 9.17
C SER A 369 -41.63 5.69 10.48
N HIS A 370 -40.63 4.95 10.98
CA HIS A 370 -40.70 4.21 12.24
C HIS A 370 -39.96 4.92 13.38
N SER A 371 -39.09 5.88 13.07
CA SER A 371 -38.32 6.62 14.07
C SER A 371 -39.21 7.65 14.75
N GLU A 372 -39.02 7.83 16.05
CA GLU A 372 -39.90 8.62 16.92
C GLU A 372 -39.11 9.72 17.62
N ALA A 373 -39.75 10.86 17.88
CA ALA A 373 -39.19 11.94 18.68
C ALA A 373 -40.00 12.10 19.98
N SER A 374 -39.31 12.35 21.09
CA SER A 374 -39.88 12.53 22.41
C SER A 374 -39.04 13.50 23.23
N GLY A 375 -39.67 14.29 24.09
CA GLY A 375 -38.97 15.21 24.98
C GLY A 375 -39.81 16.43 25.30
N VAL A 376 -39.47 17.09 26.41
CA VAL A 376 -40.16 18.30 26.87
C VAL A 376 -40.13 19.43 25.83
N GLY A 377 -39.11 19.45 24.96
CA GLY A 377 -39.02 20.39 23.85
C GLY A 377 -40.15 20.28 22.82
N LEU A 378 -40.81 19.12 22.70
CA LEU A 378 -41.97 18.97 21.80
C LEU A 378 -43.28 19.52 22.37
N GLU A 379 -43.37 19.67 23.69
CA GLU A 379 -44.62 20.02 24.38
C GLU A 379 -44.61 21.45 24.92
N GLN A 380 -43.50 21.90 25.51
CA GLN A 380 -43.38 23.22 26.14
C GLN A 380 -42.01 23.83 25.88
N CYS A 381 -41.99 24.97 25.21
CA CYS A 381 -40.79 25.77 24.96
C CYS A 381 -40.91 27.14 25.62
N ILE A 382 -39.84 27.61 26.26
CA ILE A 382 -39.77 28.93 26.87
C ILE A 382 -38.81 29.81 26.08
N VAL A 383 -39.20 31.05 25.80
CA VAL A 383 -38.34 32.01 25.08
C VAL A 383 -37.00 32.19 25.79
N GLY A 384 -35.90 31.97 25.06
CA GLY A 384 -34.53 32.18 25.55
C GLY A 384 -33.94 31.04 26.38
N LEU A 385 -34.68 29.94 26.61
CA LEU A 385 -34.14 28.74 27.25
C LEU A 385 -33.91 27.62 26.20
N PRO A 386 -32.84 26.81 26.35
CA PRO A 386 -32.59 25.69 25.45
C PRO A 386 -33.64 24.60 25.66
N ALA A 387 -34.28 24.17 24.58
CA ALA A 387 -35.20 23.04 24.54
C ALA A 387 -34.50 21.83 23.91
N CYS A 388 -34.75 20.62 24.45
CA CYS A 388 -34.16 19.38 23.97
C CYS A 388 -35.26 18.40 23.51
N VAL A 389 -35.04 17.79 22.35
CA VAL A 389 -35.88 16.74 21.77
C VAL A 389 -35.02 15.52 21.46
N THR A 390 -35.34 14.39 22.09
CA THR A 390 -34.65 13.12 21.86
C THR A 390 -35.33 12.36 20.73
N ILE A 391 -34.57 12.06 19.68
CA ILE A 391 -34.96 11.26 18.52
C ILE A 391 -34.44 9.84 18.72
N THR A 392 -35.35 8.87 18.69
CA THR A 392 -35.04 7.45 18.81
C THR A 392 -35.22 6.79 17.45
N THR A 393 -34.12 6.34 16.84
CA THR A 393 -34.19 5.67 15.54
C THR A 393 -34.66 4.23 15.67
N ARG A 394 -35.53 3.81 14.75
CA ARG A 394 -36.08 2.44 14.70
C ARG A 394 -35.82 1.77 13.36
N ASP A 395 -35.66 0.45 13.38
CA ASP A 395 -35.51 -0.37 12.19
C ASP A 395 -36.85 -0.70 11.51
N LYS A 396 -36.80 -1.41 10.38
CA LYS A 396 -38.00 -1.83 9.63
C LYS A 396 -38.93 -2.77 10.43
N ALA A 397 -38.43 -3.43 11.47
CA ALA A 397 -39.22 -4.28 12.38
C ALA A 397 -39.72 -3.51 13.62
N GLY A 398 -39.45 -2.21 13.73
CA GLY A 398 -39.79 -1.37 14.89
C GLY A 398 -38.83 -1.51 16.08
N GLY A 399 -37.74 -2.27 15.92
CA GLY A 399 -36.68 -2.44 16.91
C GLY A 399 -35.83 -1.18 17.05
N HIS A 400 -35.31 -0.95 18.25
CA HIS A 400 -34.40 0.18 18.50
C HIS A 400 -33.06 -0.06 17.79
N CYS A 401 -32.64 0.89 16.95
CA CYS A 401 -31.30 0.84 16.35
C CYS A 401 -30.24 0.99 17.44
N ARG A 402 -29.19 0.17 17.42
CA ARG A 402 -28.13 0.17 18.45
C ARG A 402 -26.86 0.89 18.01
N THR A 403 -26.89 1.51 16.84
CA THR A 403 -25.75 2.13 16.17
C THR A 403 -26.10 3.55 15.75
N GLY A 404 -25.19 4.50 15.96
CA GLY A 404 -25.33 5.88 15.47
C GLY A 404 -24.97 6.09 14.00
N ASN A 405 -24.66 7.33 13.62
CA ASN A 405 -24.31 7.82 12.28
C ASN A 405 -25.47 7.88 11.25
N ALA A 406 -26.71 7.92 11.72
CA ALA A 406 -27.85 8.19 10.89
C ALA A 406 -27.88 9.69 10.53
N ILE A 407 -28.10 10.02 9.25
CA ILE A 407 -28.10 11.41 8.79
C ILE A 407 -29.46 12.02 9.15
N LEU A 408 -29.46 12.85 10.20
CA LEU A 408 -30.63 13.60 10.65
C LEU A 408 -30.48 15.08 10.30
N SER A 409 -31.57 15.69 9.87
CA SER A 409 -31.69 17.14 9.72
C SER A 409 -32.90 17.64 10.52
N ALA A 410 -32.72 18.80 11.14
CA ALA A 410 -33.72 19.44 11.98
C ALA A 410 -33.85 20.90 11.57
N GLU A 411 -35.07 21.33 11.26
CA GLU A 411 -35.37 22.71 10.86
C GLU A 411 -36.51 23.23 11.74
N VAL A 412 -36.25 24.32 12.46
CA VAL A 412 -37.27 25.06 13.23
C VAL A 412 -37.64 26.29 12.43
N CYS A 413 -38.83 26.30 11.83
CA CYS A 413 -39.33 27.43 11.05
C CYS A 413 -40.19 28.36 11.93
N THR A 414 -39.85 29.64 11.94
CA THR A 414 -40.66 30.69 12.56
C THR A 414 -41.81 31.12 11.65
N PRO A 415 -42.88 31.74 12.19
CA PRO A 415 -43.96 32.35 11.40
C PRO A 415 -43.47 33.39 10.39
N ASP A 416 -42.31 34.02 10.65
CA ASP A 416 -41.70 35.04 9.80
C ASP A 416 -40.83 34.43 8.66
N GLY A 417 -40.74 33.09 8.58
CA GLY A 417 -39.93 32.37 7.60
C GLY A 417 -38.44 32.27 7.94
N SER A 418 -38.01 32.71 9.13
CA SER A 418 -36.63 32.51 9.59
C SER A 418 -36.44 31.11 10.17
N VAL A 419 -35.24 30.55 10.01
CA VAL A 419 -34.87 29.25 10.60
C VAL A 419 -34.13 29.52 11.90
N ALA A 420 -34.51 28.83 13.00
CA ALA A 420 -33.78 28.92 14.26
C ALA A 420 -32.64 27.88 14.31
N ASP A 421 -31.50 28.29 14.87
CA ASP A 421 -30.31 27.45 14.99
C ASP A 421 -30.52 26.36 16.05
N GLY A 422 -30.06 25.15 15.74
CA GLY A 422 -30.07 24.01 16.65
C GLY A 422 -28.97 23.01 16.30
N GLU A 423 -28.56 22.24 17.30
CA GLU A 423 -27.50 21.24 17.19
C GLU A 423 -28.08 19.85 17.41
N ILE A 424 -27.66 18.89 16.58
CA ILE A 424 -28.01 17.47 16.73
C ILE A 424 -26.80 16.74 17.31
N LEU A 425 -26.96 16.19 18.51
CA LEU A 425 -25.98 15.36 19.20
C LEU A 425 -26.30 13.88 18.97
N ASP A 426 -25.37 13.14 18.39
CA ASP A 426 -25.47 11.67 18.23
C ASP A 426 -24.86 10.95 19.43
N HIS A 427 -25.68 10.19 20.17
CA HIS A 427 -25.23 9.39 21.31
C HIS A 427 -24.58 8.07 20.93
N LYS A 428 -24.48 7.79 19.62
CA LYS A 428 -23.90 6.58 19.01
C LYS A 428 -24.57 5.26 19.37
N ASN A 429 -25.68 5.31 20.08
CA ASN A 429 -26.50 4.16 20.48
C ASN A 429 -27.82 4.08 19.68
N GLY A 430 -28.00 4.92 18.65
CA GLY A 430 -29.25 5.04 17.88
C GLY A 430 -30.26 6.03 18.46
N THR A 431 -29.90 6.76 19.52
CA THR A 431 -30.61 7.95 20.00
C THR A 431 -29.82 9.22 19.69
N TYR A 432 -30.55 10.30 19.45
CA TYR A 432 -30.01 11.61 19.09
C TYR A 432 -30.73 12.67 19.89
N ASP A 433 -30.02 13.70 20.34
CA ASP A 433 -30.66 14.85 20.99
C ASP A 433 -30.56 16.07 20.08
N PHE A 434 -31.70 16.67 19.77
CA PHE A 434 -31.77 17.96 19.09
C PHE A 434 -31.99 19.06 20.13
N VAL A 435 -30.99 19.93 20.28
CA VAL A 435 -31.02 21.06 21.20
C VAL A 435 -31.14 22.36 20.41
N TYR A 436 -32.18 23.14 20.67
CA TYR A 436 -32.43 24.41 19.98
C TYR A 436 -32.90 25.49 20.95
N THR A 437 -32.71 26.76 20.56
CA THR A 437 -33.15 27.91 21.35
C THR A 437 -34.00 28.84 20.49
N VAL A 438 -35.16 29.27 21.01
CA VAL A 438 -36.08 30.16 20.29
C VAL A 438 -36.14 31.51 20.99
N ASN A 439 -35.93 32.59 20.22
CA ASN A 439 -35.81 33.96 20.74
C ASN A 439 -37.11 34.78 20.63
N LYS A 440 -38.18 34.20 20.06
CA LYS A 440 -39.48 34.84 19.89
C LYS A 440 -40.59 33.94 20.43
N GLU A 441 -41.66 34.54 20.93
CA GLU A 441 -42.90 33.84 21.28
C GLU A 441 -43.75 33.58 20.03
N GLY A 442 -44.52 32.49 20.02
CA GLY A 442 -45.34 32.12 18.85
C GLY A 442 -45.53 30.62 18.68
N GLU A 443 -46.17 30.25 17.58
CA GLU A 443 -46.32 28.87 17.12
C GLU A 443 -45.26 28.58 16.05
N PHE A 444 -44.47 27.52 16.23
CA PHE A 444 -43.35 27.17 15.37
C PHE A 444 -43.56 25.77 14.80
N SER A 445 -42.94 25.48 13.67
CA SER A 445 -42.91 24.13 13.11
C SER A 445 -41.52 23.54 13.18
N LEU A 446 -41.40 22.33 13.74
CA LEU A 446 -40.16 21.57 13.81
C LEU A 446 -40.22 20.40 12.82
N ALA A 447 -39.46 20.51 11.74
CA ALA A 447 -39.25 19.43 10.80
C ALA A 447 -38.03 18.60 11.22
N LEU A 448 -38.24 17.32 11.52
CA LEU A 448 -37.19 16.34 11.81
C LEU A 448 -37.19 15.33 10.66
N ARG A 449 -36.08 15.25 9.94
CA ARG A 449 -35.93 14.36 8.79
C ARG A 449 -34.75 13.43 8.99
N LEU A 450 -34.96 12.16 8.66
CA LEU A 450 -33.93 11.13 8.59
C LEU A 450 -33.72 10.76 7.12
N TYR A 451 -32.50 10.95 6.60
CA TYR A 451 -32.20 10.78 5.16
C TYR A 451 -33.17 11.55 4.24
N ASP A 452 -33.39 12.83 4.56
CA ASP A 452 -34.33 13.74 3.88
C ASP A 452 -35.81 13.31 3.90
N GLN A 453 -36.18 12.32 4.73
CA GLN A 453 -37.56 11.89 4.92
C GLN A 453 -38.07 12.23 6.31
N HIS A 454 -39.29 12.75 6.43
CA HIS A 454 -39.90 13.08 7.72
C HIS A 454 -40.02 11.85 8.64
N ILE A 455 -39.63 12.03 9.90
CA ILE A 455 -39.86 11.00 10.93
C ILE A 455 -41.33 10.98 11.36
N LYS A 456 -41.73 9.94 12.10
CA LYS A 456 -43.10 9.81 12.59
C LYS A 456 -43.50 11.01 13.46
N GLY A 457 -44.56 11.71 13.05
CA GLY A 457 -45.07 12.91 13.73
C GLY A 457 -44.47 14.23 13.25
N SER A 458 -43.47 14.21 12.37
CA SER A 458 -42.91 15.43 11.77
C SER A 458 -43.71 15.89 10.55
N PRO A 459 -43.91 17.21 10.34
CA PRO A 459 -43.48 18.33 11.20
C PRO A 459 -44.32 18.48 12.48
N PHE A 460 -43.66 18.81 13.60
CA PHE A 460 -44.28 19.01 14.90
C PHE A 460 -44.65 20.49 15.11
N SER A 461 -45.85 20.77 15.63
CA SER A 461 -46.25 22.13 16.02
C SER A 461 -45.82 22.42 17.46
N LEU A 462 -44.96 23.43 17.64
CA LEU A 462 -44.40 23.84 18.93
C LEU A 462 -45.03 25.15 19.38
N ARG A 463 -45.46 25.23 20.64
CA ARG A 463 -45.93 26.49 21.25
C ARG A 463 -44.86 27.05 22.19
N VAL A 464 -44.32 28.22 21.85
CA VAL A 464 -43.31 28.90 22.67
C VAL A 464 -43.96 30.00 23.48
N THR A 465 -43.82 29.93 24.81
CA THR A 465 -44.38 30.91 25.77
C THR A 465 -43.26 31.69 26.45
N ARG A 466 -43.56 32.89 26.95
CA ARG A 466 -42.60 33.71 27.71
C ARG A 466 -42.69 33.37 29.21
N SER A 467 -41.54 33.19 29.88
CA SER A 467 -41.52 33.01 31.34
C SER A 467 -42.03 34.28 32.02
N LEU A 468 -43.01 34.13 32.93
CA LEU A 468 -43.41 35.17 33.88
C LEU A 468 -42.56 35.00 35.14
N ASP A 469 -41.41 35.67 35.21
CA ASP A 469 -40.66 35.71 36.46
C ASP A 469 -41.22 36.81 37.39
N PRO A 470 -41.48 36.50 38.67
CA PRO A 470 -41.98 37.43 39.66
C PRO A 470 -40.84 38.23 40.29
N GLU A 471 -40.80 39.54 40.07
CA GLU A 471 -39.95 40.48 40.80
C GLU A 471 -40.83 41.53 41.49
N GLY A 472 -40.71 41.63 42.83
CA GLY A 472 -41.11 42.83 43.56
C GLY A 472 -42.06 42.68 44.75
N ALA A 473 -41.60 42.14 45.88
CA ALA A 473 -42.22 42.43 47.18
C ALA A 473 -41.20 42.41 48.34
N LYS A 474 -40.34 43.42 48.42
CA LYS A 474 -39.75 43.85 49.72
C LYS A 474 -40.80 44.66 50.48
N ARG A 475 -41.42 44.11 51.53
CA ARG A 475 -41.91 44.91 52.67
C ARG A 475 -41.71 44.20 54.01
N ARG A 476 -41.18 45.00 54.94
CA ARG A 476 -40.93 44.77 56.38
C ARG A 476 -42.10 44.08 57.10
N GLY A 477 -41.76 43.16 58.01
CA GLY A 477 -42.62 42.70 59.10
C GLY A 477 -41.78 42.21 60.28
N LYS A 478 -41.96 42.84 61.44
CA LYS A 478 -41.24 42.60 62.70
C LYS A 478 -41.55 41.20 63.30
N SER A 479 -40.59 40.67 64.05
CA SER A 479 -40.70 39.56 65.02
C SER A 479 -41.82 39.80 66.07
N PRO A 480 -42.32 38.79 66.84
CA PRO A 480 -41.48 38.14 67.87
C PRO A 480 -41.82 36.67 68.27
N GLY A 481 -40.82 35.98 68.81
CA GLY A 481 -40.95 35.35 70.14
C GLY A 481 -41.09 33.82 70.26
N SER A 482 -40.29 33.27 71.18
CA SER A 482 -40.49 32.03 71.96
C SER A 482 -40.33 30.69 71.21
N GLY A 483 -39.43 29.75 71.54
CA GLY A 483 -38.81 29.42 72.83
C GLY A 483 -39.32 28.04 73.29
N SER A 484 -38.52 26.98 73.16
CA SER A 484 -38.40 25.90 74.17
C SER A 484 -37.52 24.73 73.72
N LYS A 485 -36.79 24.23 74.71
CA LYS A 485 -35.78 23.17 74.71
C LYS A 485 -36.41 21.78 74.63
N LYS A 486 -35.65 20.79 74.13
CA LYS A 486 -35.34 19.57 74.91
C LYS A 486 -34.05 18.89 74.42
N LYS A 487 -33.37 18.28 75.39
CA LYS A 487 -31.95 17.93 75.48
C LYS A 487 -31.84 16.42 75.76
N GLY A 488 -30.81 15.76 75.23
CA GLY A 488 -30.34 14.43 75.67
C GLY A 488 -29.60 13.69 74.54
N SER A 489 -28.26 13.82 74.40
CA SER A 489 -27.21 13.00 75.06
C SER A 489 -27.20 11.55 74.53
N ARG A 490 -26.18 11.06 73.80
CA ARG A 490 -24.77 10.87 74.22
C ARG A 490 -23.83 10.63 73.02
N ARG A 491 -22.56 11.03 73.23
CA ARG A 491 -21.33 10.90 72.38
C ARG A 491 -21.06 9.45 71.92
N THR A 492 -20.33 9.15 70.83
CA THR A 492 -18.89 9.40 70.59
C THR A 492 -18.50 9.25 69.10
N GLY A 493 -17.64 10.11 68.56
CA GLY A 493 -16.35 9.67 68.00
C GLY A 493 -15.97 10.50 66.76
N SER A 494 -14.74 11.01 66.74
CA SER A 494 -14.16 11.96 65.80
C SER A 494 -13.94 11.44 64.38
N ALA A 495 -14.12 12.30 63.37
CA ALA A 495 -13.12 12.61 62.34
C ALA A 495 -13.67 13.67 61.37
N LEU A 496 -12.83 14.66 61.04
CA LEU A 496 -13.09 15.68 60.03
C LEU A 496 -13.53 15.06 58.69
N GLY A 497 -14.66 15.51 58.16
CA GLY A 497 -15.03 15.36 56.75
C GLY A 497 -15.41 16.72 56.19
N THR A 498 -14.52 17.31 55.40
CA THR A 498 -14.81 18.48 54.56
C THR A 498 -15.87 18.11 53.50
N PRO A 499 -16.68 19.09 53.04
CA PRO A 499 -17.87 18.81 52.24
C PRO A 499 -17.48 18.29 50.85
N ARG A 500 -18.05 17.15 50.45
CA ARG A 500 -17.98 16.64 49.08
C ARG A 500 -18.60 17.66 48.12
N ARG A 501 -17.75 18.38 47.39
CA ARG A 501 -18.13 18.97 46.10
C ARG A 501 -18.60 17.82 45.21
N LYS A 502 -19.82 17.96 44.65
CA LYS A 502 -20.22 17.23 43.45
C LYS A 502 -19.27 17.70 42.34
N GLU A 503 -18.24 16.93 42.06
CA GLU A 503 -17.48 17.07 40.83
C GLU A 503 -18.34 16.50 39.71
N ASN A 504 -18.59 17.31 38.68
CA ASN A 504 -19.01 16.79 37.39
C ASN A 504 -17.92 15.79 36.95
N PRO A 505 -18.26 14.59 36.47
CA PRO A 505 -17.26 13.67 35.95
C PRO A 505 -16.50 14.40 34.84
N ILE A 506 -15.19 14.55 35.02
CA ILE A 506 -14.32 15.12 34.00
C ILE A 506 -14.44 14.19 32.79
N GLU A 507 -14.98 14.66 31.68
CA GLU A 507 -14.97 13.89 30.43
C GLU A 507 -13.52 13.83 29.93
N ASP A 508 -12.99 12.62 29.72
CA ASP A 508 -11.70 12.39 29.07
C ASP A 508 -11.88 11.87 27.64
N ASP A 509 -10.77 11.67 26.91
CA ASP A 509 -10.84 11.24 25.51
C ASP A 509 -11.16 9.75 25.35
N LEU A 510 -11.41 9.02 26.45
CA LEU A 510 -11.61 7.58 26.42
C LEU A 510 -12.92 7.24 25.70
N ILE A 511 -12.83 6.42 24.65
CA ILE A 511 -14.01 5.87 23.96
C ILE A 511 -14.49 4.63 24.73
N PHE A 512 -13.58 3.68 24.95
CA PHE A 512 -13.86 2.48 25.73
C PHE A 512 -12.57 1.82 26.22
N ARG A 513 -12.72 0.91 27.18
CA ARG A 513 -11.66 0.03 27.68
C ARG A 513 -12.10 -1.41 27.67
N ILE A 514 -11.18 -2.32 27.37
CA ILE A 514 -11.46 -3.76 27.40
C ILE A 514 -10.32 -4.53 28.02
N GLY A 515 -10.70 -5.44 28.89
CA GLY A 515 -9.80 -6.34 29.58
C GLY A 515 -9.95 -6.24 31.09
N THR A 516 -9.70 -7.38 31.72
CA THR A 516 -9.57 -7.50 33.17
C THR A 516 -8.38 -8.41 33.46
N LYS A 517 -7.94 -8.41 34.72
CA LYS A 517 -6.85 -9.29 35.14
C LYS A 517 -7.25 -10.75 35.00
N GLY A 518 -6.46 -11.53 34.28
CA GLY A 518 -6.65 -12.96 34.24
C GLY A 518 -5.97 -13.66 33.08
N LYS A 519 -6.44 -14.88 32.80
CA LYS A 519 -5.83 -15.81 31.83
C LYS A 519 -6.81 -16.34 30.81
N ASN A 520 -8.11 -16.03 30.89
CA ASN A 520 -9.12 -16.48 29.96
C ASN A 520 -9.18 -15.59 28.70
N LYS A 521 -10.14 -15.83 27.83
CA LYS A 521 -10.37 -15.02 26.62
C LYS A 521 -10.85 -13.61 27.04
N GLY A 522 -10.23 -12.57 26.50
CA GLY A 522 -10.52 -11.19 26.88
C GLY A 522 -9.89 -10.74 28.20
N GLU A 523 -9.16 -11.60 28.90
CA GLU A 523 -8.44 -11.26 30.13
C GLU A 523 -6.95 -11.16 29.86
N PHE A 524 -6.25 -10.34 30.64
CA PHE A 524 -4.83 -10.09 30.48
C PHE A 524 -4.05 -10.20 31.79
N THR A 525 -2.80 -10.67 31.72
CA THR A 525 -1.90 -10.68 32.89
C THR A 525 -0.77 -9.66 32.72
N ASN A 526 -0.17 -9.55 31.53
CA ASN A 526 0.86 -8.54 31.26
C ASN A 526 0.87 -8.14 29.79
N LEU A 527 0.05 -7.14 29.46
CA LEU A 527 -0.03 -6.57 28.11
C LEU A 527 1.31 -5.94 27.74
N GLN A 528 1.72 -6.14 26.49
CA GLN A 528 2.96 -5.58 25.94
C GLN A 528 2.63 -4.81 24.66
N GLY A 529 2.92 -5.38 23.51
CA GLY A 529 2.72 -4.77 22.20
C GLY A 529 1.26 -4.76 21.80
N VAL A 530 0.89 -3.69 21.09
CA VAL A 530 -0.39 -3.50 20.44
C VAL A 530 -0.10 -3.25 18.97
N SER A 531 -0.89 -3.85 18.09
CA SER A 531 -0.88 -3.54 16.66
C SER A 531 -2.28 -3.64 16.10
N THR A 532 -2.53 -2.92 15.03
CA THR A 532 -3.81 -2.87 14.36
C THR A 532 -3.64 -3.36 12.93
N SER A 533 -4.69 -3.94 12.37
CA SER A 533 -4.76 -4.34 10.97
C SER A 533 -5.70 -3.42 10.21
N SER A 534 -5.42 -3.20 8.92
CA SER A 534 -6.28 -2.42 8.02
C SER A 534 -7.70 -2.98 7.88
N ASN A 535 -7.93 -4.23 8.27
CA ASN A 535 -9.25 -4.85 8.31
C ASN A 535 -10.03 -4.64 9.63
N GLY A 536 -9.59 -3.69 10.46
CA GLY A 536 -10.29 -3.33 11.70
C GLY A 536 -10.11 -4.34 12.83
N ARG A 537 -8.89 -4.88 12.98
CA ARG A 537 -8.53 -5.78 14.09
C ARG A 537 -7.49 -5.13 14.99
N ILE A 538 -7.66 -5.30 16.30
CA ILE A 538 -6.70 -4.93 17.34
C ILE A 538 -6.04 -6.21 17.85
N LEU A 539 -4.71 -6.27 17.83
CA LEU A 539 -3.92 -7.40 18.28
C LEU A 539 -3.12 -6.99 19.51
N ILE A 540 -3.23 -7.77 20.57
CA ILE A 540 -2.57 -7.54 21.85
C ILE A 540 -1.68 -8.72 22.17
N ALA A 541 -0.38 -8.48 22.37
CA ALA A 541 0.54 -9.46 22.91
C ALA A 541 0.47 -9.48 24.44
N ASP A 542 0.14 -10.63 25.01
CA ASP A 542 0.18 -10.86 26.45
C ASP A 542 1.35 -11.77 26.80
N SER A 543 2.39 -11.14 27.36
CA SER A 543 3.66 -11.79 27.63
C SER A 543 3.58 -12.90 28.68
N ASN A 544 2.77 -12.70 29.73
CA ASN A 544 2.68 -13.65 30.84
C ASN A 544 1.68 -14.77 30.56
N ASN A 545 0.66 -14.50 29.73
CA ASN A 545 -0.25 -15.52 29.21
C ASN A 545 0.28 -16.25 27.97
N GLN A 546 1.46 -15.84 27.47
CA GLN A 546 2.13 -16.40 26.29
C GLN A 546 1.22 -16.51 25.06
N CYS A 547 0.40 -15.50 24.83
CA CYS A 547 -0.57 -15.51 23.75
C CYS A 547 -0.66 -14.16 23.05
N VAL A 548 -1.28 -14.18 21.87
CA VAL A 548 -1.79 -12.99 21.21
C VAL A 548 -3.31 -13.11 21.16
N GLN A 549 -3.99 -12.03 21.53
CA GLN A 549 -5.45 -11.91 21.47
C GLN A 549 -5.83 -10.89 20.41
N ILE A 550 -6.88 -11.20 19.65
CA ILE A 550 -7.38 -10.40 18.54
C ILE A 550 -8.79 -9.94 18.87
N PHE A 551 -9.04 -8.64 18.71
CA PHE A 551 -10.32 -7.97 18.92
C PHE A 551 -10.73 -7.21 17.66
N SER A 552 -12.01 -6.84 17.51
CA SER A 552 -12.43 -5.84 16.53
C SER A 552 -12.10 -4.42 17.01
N ASN A 553 -12.25 -3.42 16.14
CA ASN A 553 -12.16 -2.01 16.53
C ASN A 553 -13.21 -1.60 17.58
N ASP A 554 -14.37 -2.26 17.61
CA ASP A 554 -15.39 -2.06 18.67
C ASP A 554 -15.05 -2.83 19.95
N GLY A 555 -13.94 -3.57 19.95
CA GLY A 555 -13.44 -4.29 21.11
C GLY A 555 -14.02 -5.69 21.34
N GLU A 556 -14.82 -6.21 20.42
CA GLU A 556 -15.33 -7.58 20.50
C GLU A 556 -14.18 -8.60 20.37
N PHE A 557 -14.09 -9.56 21.29
CA PHE A 557 -13.10 -10.62 21.22
C PHE A 557 -13.33 -11.50 19.99
N LYS A 558 -12.31 -11.66 19.13
CA LYS A 558 -12.38 -12.49 17.92
C LYS A 558 -11.66 -13.82 18.09
N SER A 559 -10.39 -13.79 18.46
CA SER A 559 -9.61 -15.02 18.58
C SER A 559 -8.42 -14.87 19.51
N ARG A 560 -7.85 -16.00 19.91
CA ARG A 560 -6.63 -16.09 20.68
C ARG A 560 -5.83 -17.29 20.22
N PHE A 561 -4.53 -17.09 20.10
CA PHE A 561 -3.59 -18.17 19.79
C PHE A 561 -2.27 -17.96 20.53
N GLY A 562 -1.44 -19.00 20.54
CA GLY A 562 -0.19 -19.05 21.28
C GLY A 562 -0.18 -20.22 22.24
N VAL A 563 0.89 -21.00 22.18
CA VAL A 563 1.14 -22.15 23.06
C VAL A 563 2.42 -21.86 23.82
N ARG A 564 2.38 -21.98 25.15
CA ARG A 564 3.56 -21.76 25.98
C ARG A 564 4.68 -22.74 25.59
N GLY A 565 5.88 -22.21 25.33
CA GLY A 565 7.07 -23.04 25.21
C GLY A 565 8.19 -22.41 24.39
N ARG A 566 9.20 -23.24 24.07
CA ARG A 566 10.48 -22.83 23.48
C ARG A 566 10.77 -23.50 22.14
N SER A 567 9.77 -24.11 21.52
CA SER A 567 9.87 -24.69 20.17
C SER A 567 9.29 -23.72 19.13
N PRO A 568 9.66 -23.85 17.84
CA PRO A 568 9.03 -23.07 16.77
C PRO A 568 7.50 -23.16 16.81
N GLY A 569 6.81 -22.02 16.71
CA GLY A 569 5.36 -21.92 16.84
C GLY A 569 4.84 -21.78 18.27
N GLN A 570 5.68 -21.97 19.29
CA GLN A 570 5.38 -21.67 20.68
C GLN A 570 5.88 -20.28 21.06
N LEU A 571 5.28 -19.72 22.12
CA LEU A 571 5.59 -18.41 22.67
C LEU A 571 6.05 -18.57 24.13
N GLN A 572 7.12 -17.89 24.53
CA GLN A 572 7.65 -17.90 25.89
C GLN A 572 7.43 -16.55 26.58
N ARG A 573 7.80 -15.45 25.92
CA ARG A 573 7.52 -14.09 26.38
C ARG A 573 7.26 -13.16 25.19
N PRO A 574 6.07 -13.28 24.54
CA PRO A 574 5.73 -12.43 23.41
C PRO A 574 5.62 -10.98 23.87
N THR A 575 6.34 -10.08 23.21
CA THR A 575 6.39 -8.66 23.55
C THR A 575 5.76 -7.83 22.44
N GLY A 576 6.42 -7.71 21.30
CA GLY A 576 5.95 -6.92 20.18
C GLY A 576 5.07 -7.74 19.27
N VAL A 577 4.05 -7.10 18.73
CA VAL A 577 3.19 -7.65 17.67
C VAL A 577 3.11 -6.62 16.55
N ALA A 578 3.14 -7.07 15.30
CA ALA A 578 2.90 -6.27 14.11
C ALA A 578 2.10 -7.07 13.09
N VAL A 579 1.34 -6.39 12.25
CA VAL A 579 0.60 -7.01 11.15
C VAL A 579 1.27 -6.62 9.83
N HIS A 580 1.70 -7.63 9.07
CA HIS A 580 2.24 -7.42 7.72
C HIS A 580 1.08 -7.13 6.74
N PRO A 581 1.29 -6.34 5.67
CA PRO A 581 0.23 -6.00 4.70
C PRO A 581 -0.47 -7.21 4.03
N ASN A 582 0.19 -8.37 4.00
CA ASN A 582 -0.41 -9.62 3.52
C ASN A 582 -1.33 -10.32 4.55
N GLY A 583 -1.50 -9.74 5.73
CA GLY A 583 -2.29 -10.28 6.85
C GLY A 583 -1.52 -11.18 7.82
N ASP A 584 -0.23 -11.45 7.60
CA ASP A 584 0.58 -12.23 8.54
C ASP A 584 0.81 -11.46 9.85
N ILE A 585 0.80 -12.18 10.97
CA ILE A 585 1.04 -11.64 12.31
C ILE A 585 2.48 -11.95 12.71
N ILE A 586 3.24 -10.91 13.02
CA ILE A 586 4.65 -10.99 13.37
C ILE A 586 4.79 -10.72 14.86
N ILE A 587 5.44 -11.64 15.58
CA ILE A 587 5.54 -11.59 17.04
C ILE A 587 7.00 -11.67 17.47
N ALA A 588 7.49 -10.65 18.17
CA ALA A 588 8.77 -10.68 18.85
C ALA A 588 8.65 -11.44 20.17
N ASP A 589 9.52 -12.42 20.38
CA ASP A 589 9.58 -13.20 21.62
C ASP A 589 10.89 -12.94 22.35
N TYR A 590 10.81 -12.24 23.47
CA TYR A 590 11.99 -11.77 24.19
C TYR A 590 12.83 -12.92 24.73
N ASP A 591 12.19 -13.94 25.30
CA ASP A 591 12.88 -15.03 26.00
C ASP A 591 13.34 -16.13 25.02
N ASN A 592 12.55 -16.39 23.97
CA ASN A 592 12.97 -17.29 22.90
C ASN A 592 14.00 -16.65 21.95
N LYS A 593 14.14 -15.32 21.97
CA LYS A 593 15.15 -14.56 21.20
C LYS A 593 15.03 -14.76 19.69
N TRP A 594 13.79 -14.80 19.21
CA TRP A 594 13.49 -14.79 17.77
C TRP A 594 12.18 -14.04 17.52
N VAL A 595 11.90 -13.79 16.25
CA VAL A 595 10.60 -13.29 15.80
C VAL A 595 9.86 -14.42 15.09
N SER A 596 8.61 -14.64 15.44
CA SER A 596 7.75 -15.66 14.82
C SER A 596 6.76 -15.02 13.87
N ILE A 597 6.53 -15.65 12.71
CA ILE A 597 5.52 -15.24 11.74
C ILE A 597 4.39 -16.26 11.77
N PHE A 598 3.17 -15.78 11.98
CA PHE A 598 1.93 -16.54 11.97
C PHE A 598 1.03 -16.02 10.84
N SER A 599 0.12 -16.86 10.33
CA SER A 599 -0.98 -16.38 9.50
C SER A 599 -1.98 -15.55 10.30
N SER A 600 -2.90 -14.87 9.62
CA SER A 600 -4.03 -14.16 10.24
C SER A 600 -4.95 -15.05 11.09
N GLU A 601 -4.87 -16.36 10.90
CA GLU A 601 -5.60 -17.39 11.68
C GLU A 601 -4.80 -17.88 12.91
N GLY A 602 -3.56 -17.43 13.09
CA GLY A 602 -2.69 -17.87 14.19
C GLY A 602 -1.93 -19.18 13.92
N LYS A 603 -1.80 -19.63 12.66
CA LYS A 603 -0.99 -20.79 12.29
C LYS A 603 0.47 -20.38 12.08
N TYR A 604 1.40 -21.12 12.68
CA TYR A 604 2.83 -20.83 12.55
C TYR A 604 3.32 -21.03 11.11
N LYS A 605 4.10 -20.07 10.59
CA LYS A 605 4.69 -20.12 9.24
C LYS A 605 6.21 -20.23 9.28
N ALA A 606 6.87 -19.32 10.00
CA ALA A 606 8.32 -19.21 10.00
C ALA A 606 8.86 -18.50 11.24
N LYS A 607 10.18 -18.54 11.44
CA LYS A 607 10.90 -17.73 12.45
C LYS A 607 12.04 -16.96 11.81
N LEU A 608 12.32 -15.76 12.32
CA LEU A 608 13.39 -14.86 11.89
C LEU A 608 14.35 -14.56 13.06
N GLY A 609 15.59 -14.20 12.74
CA GLY A 609 16.55 -13.68 13.74
C GLY A 609 17.07 -14.69 14.77
N SER A 610 16.70 -15.98 14.66
CA SER A 610 17.18 -17.05 15.53
C SER A 610 18.71 -17.06 15.59
N GLY A 611 19.29 -16.95 16.79
CA GLY A 611 20.75 -16.89 17.00
C GLY A 611 21.40 -15.53 16.72
N ARG A 612 20.63 -14.51 16.34
CA ARG A 612 21.11 -13.13 16.13
C ARG A 612 20.55 -12.15 17.14
N LEU A 613 19.33 -12.40 17.62
CA LEU A 613 18.64 -11.56 18.59
C LEU A 613 19.00 -11.98 20.02
N MET A 614 19.04 -11.02 20.93
CA MET A 614 19.38 -11.19 22.36
C MET A 614 18.17 -10.99 23.26
N GLY A 615 17.26 -10.09 22.90
CA GLY A 615 16.02 -9.80 23.62
C GLY A 615 15.13 -8.84 22.82
N PRO A 616 14.47 -9.31 21.75
CA PRO A 616 13.62 -8.46 20.92
C PRO A 616 12.39 -7.99 21.72
N LYS A 617 12.07 -6.69 21.62
CA LYS A 617 10.85 -6.10 22.21
C LYS A 617 9.90 -5.65 21.12
N GLY A 618 10.16 -4.49 20.52
CA GLY A 618 9.35 -3.91 19.45
C GLY A 618 9.52 -4.64 18.12
N VAL A 619 8.43 -4.72 17.37
CA VAL A 619 8.44 -5.16 15.98
C VAL A 619 7.49 -4.27 15.19
N SER A 620 7.90 -3.88 13.99
CA SER A 620 7.10 -3.13 13.03
C SER A 620 7.39 -3.61 11.61
N VAL A 621 6.55 -3.20 10.66
CA VAL A 621 6.68 -3.57 9.25
C VAL A 621 6.70 -2.29 8.43
N ASP A 622 7.68 -2.14 7.54
CA ASP A 622 7.75 -1.00 6.61
C ASP A 622 6.83 -1.21 5.39
N GLN A 623 6.69 -0.20 4.54
CA GLN A 623 5.84 -0.28 3.34
C GLN A 623 6.37 -1.28 2.30
N ASN A 624 7.64 -1.65 2.36
CA ASN A 624 8.26 -2.65 1.49
C ASN A 624 8.08 -4.09 2.02
N GLY A 625 7.47 -4.24 3.20
CA GLY A 625 7.29 -5.51 3.89
C GLY A 625 8.51 -5.97 4.71
N HIS A 626 9.54 -5.14 4.88
CA HIS A 626 10.64 -5.47 5.79
C HIS A 626 10.16 -5.47 7.24
N VAL A 627 10.70 -6.42 8.01
CA VAL A 627 10.41 -6.60 9.43
C VAL A 627 11.49 -5.90 10.23
N ILE A 628 11.12 -4.81 10.90
CA ILE A 628 11.99 -4.04 11.77
C ILE A 628 11.84 -4.57 13.19
N VAL A 629 12.94 -4.95 13.80
CA VAL A 629 12.97 -5.59 15.12
C VAL A 629 13.87 -4.78 16.04
N VAL A 630 13.29 -4.27 17.12
CA VAL A 630 14.00 -3.56 18.16
C VAL A 630 14.52 -4.58 19.18
N ASP A 631 15.83 -4.79 19.19
CA ASP A 631 16.48 -5.64 20.17
C ASP A 631 16.88 -4.84 21.40
N ASN A 632 16.02 -4.89 22.41
CA ASN A 632 16.18 -4.16 23.66
C ASN A 632 17.47 -4.56 24.38
N LYS A 633 17.77 -5.87 24.43
CA LYS A 633 18.94 -6.38 25.16
C LYS A 633 20.24 -6.19 24.40
N ALA A 634 20.22 -6.19 23.07
CA ALA A 634 21.38 -5.82 22.27
C ALA A 634 21.58 -4.30 22.16
N CYS A 635 20.53 -3.51 22.44
CA CYS A 635 20.49 -2.06 22.20
C CYS A 635 20.71 -1.72 20.71
N THR A 636 20.06 -2.48 19.83
CA THR A 636 20.22 -2.38 18.37
C THR A 636 18.89 -2.61 17.67
N VAL A 637 18.73 -2.02 16.49
CA VAL A 637 17.58 -2.28 15.60
C VAL A 637 18.05 -3.13 14.42
N PHE A 638 17.30 -4.18 14.11
CA PHE A 638 17.55 -5.06 12.97
C PHE A 638 16.45 -4.91 11.93
N ILE A 639 16.81 -4.93 10.65
CA ILE A 639 15.84 -4.94 9.54
C ILE A 639 15.99 -6.25 8.78
N PHE A 640 14.94 -7.05 8.73
CA PHE A 640 14.89 -8.32 8.03
C PHE A 640 13.97 -8.26 6.82
N GLN A 641 14.31 -8.98 5.75
CA GLN A 641 13.33 -9.34 4.74
C GLN A 641 12.35 -10.36 5.33
N PRO A 642 11.11 -10.47 4.81
CA PRO A 642 10.16 -11.54 5.19
C PRO A 642 10.75 -12.96 5.07
N THR A 643 11.72 -13.14 4.18
CA THR A 643 12.47 -14.40 3.99
C THR A 643 13.40 -14.75 5.15
N GLY A 644 13.64 -13.81 6.08
CA GLY A 644 14.56 -13.94 7.21
C GLY A 644 15.98 -13.47 6.95
N LYS A 645 16.29 -13.01 5.74
CA LYS A 645 17.59 -12.42 5.41
C LYS A 645 17.73 -11.06 6.11
N LEU A 646 18.84 -10.84 6.80
CA LEU A 646 19.19 -9.54 7.39
C LEU A 646 19.54 -8.54 6.28
N VAL A 647 18.87 -7.39 6.26
CA VAL A 647 19.15 -6.27 5.36
C VAL A 647 20.22 -5.38 5.98
N THR A 648 19.94 -4.82 7.15
CA THR A 648 20.85 -3.94 7.89
C THR A 648 20.60 -4.07 9.40
N LYS A 649 21.55 -3.56 10.18
CA LYS A 649 21.41 -3.36 11.63
C LYS A 649 22.13 -2.09 12.03
N PHE A 650 21.58 -1.37 13.00
CA PHE A 650 22.18 -0.14 13.51
C PHE A 650 21.90 0.03 15.01
N GLY A 651 22.64 0.93 15.63
CA GLY A 651 22.63 1.12 17.08
C GLY A 651 23.73 0.35 17.82
N SER A 652 24.09 0.86 18.99
CA SER A 652 24.93 0.19 19.98
C SER A 652 24.54 0.68 21.36
N ARG A 653 24.92 -0.02 22.43
CA ARG A 653 24.64 0.45 23.80
C ARG A 653 25.30 1.80 24.10
N GLY A 654 24.53 2.74 24.66
CA GLY A 654 25.03 4.03 25.14
C GLY A 654 23.98 5.14 25.08
N ASN A 655 24.43 6.37 25.32
CA ASN A 655 23.58 7.59 25.36
C ASN A 655 23.83 8.54 24.18
N GLY A 656 24.81 8.23 23.32
CA GLY A 656 25.07 9.00 22.10
C GLY A 656 23.90 8.95 21.11
N ASP A 657 23.91 9.84 20.13
CA ASP A 657 22.75 10.02 19.24
C ASP A 657 22.45 8.77 18.40
N LYS A 658 23.47 8.08 17.89
CA LYS A 658 23.34 6.78 17.19
C LYS A 658 23.36 5.55 18.11
N GLN A 659 23.32 5.73 19.43
CA GLN A 659 23.34 4.66 20.43
C GLN A 659 21.95 4.47 21.07
N PHE A 660 21.72 3.39 21.80
CA PHE A 660 20.49 3.18 22.54
C PHE A 660 20.76 2.66 23.96
N ALA A 661 19.87 2.97 24.89
CA ALA A 661 19.84 2.41 26.22
C ALA A 661 18.47 1.76 26.46
N GLY A 662 18.38 0.48 26.09
CA GLY A 662 17.13 -0.28 26.19
C GLY A 662 16.04 0.23 25.23
N PRO A 663 16.28 0.26 23.92
CA PRO A 663 15.25 0.68 22.97
C PRO A 663 14.02 -0.23 23.08
N HIS A 664 12.82 0.32 22.93
CA HIS A 664 11.58 -0.35 23.33
C HIS A 664 10.70 -0.77 22.15
N PHE A 665 9.96 0.18 21.55
CA PHE A 665 9.11 -0.05 20.38
C PHE A 665 9.58 0.76 19.17
N ALA A 666 9.07 0.39 18.00
CA ALA A 666 9.30 1.13 16.77
C ALA A 666 8.01 1.29 15.97
N ALA A 667 7.92 2.41 15.26
CA ALA A 667 6.92 2.69 14.24
C ALA A 667 7.61 3.12 12.94
N VAL A 668 6.87 3.07 11.83
CA VAL A 668 7.35 3.49 10.52
C VAL A 668 6.36 4.51 9.98
N ASN A 669 6.84 5.66 9.52
CA ASN A 669 6.00 6.69 8.94
C ASN A 669 5.79 6.50 7.42
N ASN A 670 5.06 7.43 6.81
CA ASN A 670 4.77 7.39 5.37
C ASN A 670 6.01 7.54 4.46
N ASN A 671 7.14 8.00 4.99
CA ASN A 671 8.41 8.13 4.28
C ASN A 671 9.34 6.91 4.49
N ASN A 672 8.84 5.83 5.12
CA ASN A 672 9.63 4.68 5.59
C ASN A 672 10.70 5.02 6.63
N GLU A 673 10.61 6.17 7.31
CA GLU A 673 11.52 6.50 8.40
C GLU A 673 11.12 5.71 9.65
N ILE A 674 12.13 5.22 10.37
CA ILE A 674 11.99 4.32 11.51
C ILE A 674 12.08 5.14 12.79
N ILE A 675 11.00 5.20 13.54
CA ILE A 675 10.90 5.96 14.78
C ILE A 675 10.99 4.99 15.95
N VAL A 676 11.97 5.19 16.83
CA VAL A 676 12.30 4.27 17.92
C VAL A 676 12.28 5.01 19.26
N THR A 677 11.60 4.43 20.24
CA THR A 677 11.61 4.92 21.62
C THR A 677 12.82 4.36 22.38
N ASP A 678 13.59 5.24 23.01
CA ASP A 678 14.80 4.91 23.76
C ASP A 678 14.54 5.04 25.26
N PHE A 679 14.15 3.92 25.88
CA PHE A 679 13.56 3.86 27.22
C PHE A 679 14.44 4.52 28.29
N HIS A 680 15.70 4.11 28.43
CA HIS A 680 16.57 4.67 29.49
C HIS A 680 17.23 5.99 29.11
N ASN A 681 17.17 6.42 27.85
CA ASN A 681 17.66 7.73 27.42
C ASN A 681 16.54 8.77 27.31
N HIS A 682 15.29 8.44 27.69
CA HIS A 682 14.17 9.38 27.78
C HIS A 682 13.93 10.18 26.49
N SER A 683 14.13 9.54 25.34
CA SER A 683 14.09 10.21 24.04
C SER A 683 13.49 9.31 22.96
N VAL A 684 13.10 9.94 21.86
CA VAL A 684 12.65 9.30 20.63
C VAL A 684 13.62 9.66 19.52
N LYS A 685 13.97 8.67 18.70
CA LYS A 685 14.97 8.79 17.64
C LYS A 685 14.39 8.32 16.31
N VAL A 686 14.56 9.12 15.26
CA VAL A 686 14.07 8.83 13.91
C VAL A 686 15.25 8.54 13.00
N PHE A 687 15.14 7.47 12.22
CA PHE A 687 16.19 6.99 11.33
C PHE A 687 15.68 6.83 9.91
N THR A 688 16.57 6.93 8.92
CA THR A 688 16.29 6.50 7.55
C THR A 688 16.12 4.97 7.48
N PRO A 689 15.53 4.44 6.39
CA PRO A 689 15.48 2.99 6.15
C PRO A 689 16.85 2.30 6.19
N GLU A 690 17.92 3.01 5.85
CA GLU A 690 19.30 2.52 5.87
C GLU A 690 19.92 2.49 7.28
N GLY A 691 19.29 3.16 8.26
CA GLY A 691 19.74 3.24 9.65
C GLY A 691 20.54 4.50 10.01
N GLU A 692 20.49 5.54 9.17
CA GLU A 692 21.11 6.83 9.50
C GLU A 692 20.17 7.68 10.36
N LEU A 693 20.71 8.36 11.37
CA LEU A 693 19.90 9.19 12.28
C LEU A 693 19.49 10.48 11.57
N LEU A 694 18.19 10.78 11.59
CA LEU A 694 17.60 12.01 11.06
C LEU A 694 17.39 13.05 12.17
N LEU A 695 16.68 12.66 13.22
CA LEU A 695 16.37 13.56 14.34
C LEU A 695 16.24 12.78 15.65
N LYS A 696 16.44 13.50 16.75
CA LYS A 696 16.26 13.04 18.12
C LYS A 696 15.51 14.13 18.88
N PHE A 697 14.46 13.76 19.61
CA PHE A 697 13.72 14.67 20.46
C PHE A 697 13.34 14.00 21.78
N GLY A 698 12.95 14.83 22.75
CA GLY A 698 12.67 14.38 24.11
C GLY A 698 13.89 14.39 25.03
N THR A 699 13.62 14.74 26.29
CA THR A 699 14.58 14.70 27.40
C THR A 699 13.89 14.18 28.65
N ASN A 700 14.66 13.79 29.67
CA ASN A 700 14.09 13.32 30.93
C ASN A 700 13.31 14.43 31.63
N GLY A 701 12.06 14.17 32.02
CA GLY A 701 11.24 15.09 32.79
C GLY A 701 9.74 14.85 32.66
N GLU A 702 8.95 15.78 33.21
CA GLU A 702 7.49 15.73 33.30
C GLU A 702 6.80 16.84 32.48
N GLY A 703 7.57 17.77 31.90
CA GLY A 703 7.04 18.86 31.07
C GLY A 703 6.60 18.42 29.67
N ASN A 704 6.08 19.37 28.90
CA ASN A 704 5.69 19.16 27.49
C ASN A 704 6.91 18.76 26.66
N GLY A 705 6.79 17.66 25.93
CA GLY A 705 7.87 17.11 25.13
C GLY A 705 9.02 16.46 25.93
N GLN A 706 8.86 16.32 27.24
CA GLN A 706 9.76 15.52 28.09
C GLN A 706 9.17 14.14 28.36
N PHE A 707 10.03 13.16 28.59
CA PHE A 707 9.63 11.78 28.82
C PHE A 707 10.23 11.21 30.10
N ASN A 708 9.53 10.28 30.72
CA ASN A 708 10.07 9.39 31.72
C ASN A 708 9.90 7.95 31.23
N ALA A 709 10.94 7.44 30.56
CA ALA A 709 10.95 6.10 30.00
C ALA A 709 9.86 5.84 28.94
N PRO A 710 9.98 6.42 27.73
CA PRO A 710 8.99 6.24 26.66
C PRO A 710 8.95 4.79 26.17
N THR A 711 7.75 4.29 25.87
CA THR A 711 7.50 2.91 25.45
C THR A 711 6.87 2.85 24.06
N GLY A 712 5.54 2.77 23.95
CA GLY A 712 4.82 2.61 22.69
C GLY A 712 4.94 3.84 21.80
N VAL A 713 4.98 3.61 20.49
CA VAL A 713 5.02 4.68 19.49
C VAL A 713 4.18 4.29 18.28
N ALA A 714 3.42 5.24 17.75
CA ALA A 714 2.70 5.13 16.48
C ALA A 714 2.82 6.44 15.69
N VAL A 715 2.51 6.38 14.41
CA VAL A 715 2.52 7.55 13.52
C VAL A 715 1.20 7.61 12.78
N ASP A 716 0.56 8.78 12.78
CA ASP A 716 -0.68 8.99 12.04
C ASP A 716 -0.45 9.26 10.54
N VAL A 717 -1.54 9.42 9.80
CA VAL A 717 -1.50 9.69 8.36
C VAL A 717 -0.92 11.07 8.02
N ASN A 718 -0.98 12.01 8.96
CA ASN A 718 -0.44 13.37 8.83
C ASN A 718 1.06 13.43 9.17
N GLY A 719 1.64 12.32 9.68
CA GLY A 719 3.03 12.23 10.10
C GLY A 719 3.27 12.64 11.55
N ASN A 720 2.22 12.84 12.35
CA ASN A 720 2.33 13.08 13.78
C ASN A 720 2.76 11.82 14.52
N ILE A 721 3.67 11.97 15.47
CA ILE A 721 4.24 10.90 16.27
C ILE A 721 3.54 10.87 17.63
N ILE A 722 2.92 9.74 17.96
CA ILE A 722 2.18 9.55 19.21
C ILE A 722 2.98 8.59 20.09
N VAL A 723 3.30 9.01 21.31
CA VAL A 723 4.24 8.33 22.19
C VAL A 723 3.59 8.07 23.56
N ALA A 724 3.60 6.81 23.98
CA ALA A 724 3.27 6.41 25.33
C ALA A 724 4.47 6.66 26.26
N ASP A 725 4.24 7.40 27.34
CA ASP A 725 5.23 7.78 28.32
C ASP A 725 5.00 6.96 29.60
N TRP A 726 5.74 5.86 29.74
CA TRP A 726 5.43 4.83 30.74
C TRP A 726 5.58 5.33 32.18
N GLY A 727 6.64 6.08 32.46
CA GLY A 727 6.95 6.59 33.80
C GLY A 727 6.04 7.75 34.21
N ASN A 728 5.60 8.58 33.25
CA ASN A 728 4.65 9.66 33.52
C ASN A 728 3.18 9.23 33.32
N SER A 729 2.94 7.98 32.92
CA SER A 729 1.59 7.40 32.73
C SER A 729 0.66 8.26 31.86
N ARG A 730 1.17 8.74 30.73
CA ARG A 730 0.46 9.62 29.80
C ARG A 730 0.77 9.29 28.34
N ILE A 731 0.05 9.92 27.41
CA ILE A 731 0.33 9.86 25.98
C ILE A 731 0.54 11.27 25.44
N GLN A 732 1.61 11.46 24.68
CA GLN A 732 1.98 12.72 24.05
C GLN A 732 1.94 12.62 22.53
N VAL A 733 1.53 13.69 21.86
CA VAL A 733 1.46 13.82 20.41
C VAL A 733 2.45 14.89 19.95
N PHE A 734 3.21 14.57 18.92
CA PHE A 734 4.24 15.42 18.32
C PHE A 734 4.03 15.53 16.82
N ASP A 735 4.53 16.61 16.21
CA ASP A 735 4.64 16.65 14.76
C ASP A 735 5.81 15.79 14.25
N GLY A 736 5.94 15.65 12.93
CA GLY A 736 7.03 14.88 12.31
C GLY A 736 8.44 15.45 12.55
N SER A 737 8.56 16.69 13.05
CA SER A 737 9.85 17.30 13.43
C SER A 737 10.22 17.04 14.90
N GLY A 738 9.31 16.47 15.69
CA GLY A 738 9.48 16.24 17.12
C GLY A 738 9.03 17.40 18.01
N SER A 739 8.29 18.37 17.47
CA SER A 739 7.69 19.45 18.26
C SER A 739 6.43 18.95 18.96
N PHE A 740 6.25 19.33 20.23
CA PHE A 740 5.09 18.93 21.02
C PHE A 740 3.80 19.61 20.51
N LEU A 741 2.74 18.83 20.31
CA LEU A 741 1.43 19.31 19.89
C LEU A 741 0.43 19.30 21.06
N SER A 742 0.20 18.12 21.64
CA SER A 742 -0.83 17.94 22.67
C SER A 742 -0.61 16.69 23.52
N TYR A 743 -1.37 16.58 24.59
CA TYR A 743 -1.61 15.32 25.30
C TYR A 743 -2.92 14.72 24.83
N ILE A 744 -3.03 13.39 24.89
CA ILE A 744 -4.35 12.73 24.91
C ILE A 744 -4.87 12.83 26.34
N ASN A 745 -6.10 13.30 26.52
CA ASN A 745 -6.69 13.45 27.84
C ASN A 745 -7.04 12.06 28.40
N THR A 746 -6.30 11.64 29.43
CA THR A 746 -6.50 10.37 30.14
C THR A 746 -6.83 10.59 31.62
N SER A 747 -7.40 11.75 31.97
CA SER A 747 -7.53 12.17 33.37
C SER A 747 -8.65 11.45 34.12
N ALA A 748 -9.74 11.07 33.45
CA ALA A 748 -10.89 10.43 34.10
C ALA A 748 -10.63 8.94 34.40
N ASP A 749 -9.99 8.23 33.46
CA ASP A 749 -9.48 6.88 33.66
C ASP A 749 -7.96 6.82 33.38
N PRO A 750 -7.12 7.14 34.39
CA PRO A 750 -5.67 7.19 34.26
C PRO A 750 -5.03 5.90 33.76
N LEU A 751 -3.98 6.05 32.95
CA LEU A 751 -3.12 4.95 32.56
C LEU A 751 -2.21 4.55 33.72
N TYR A 752 -1.83 3.28 33.80
CA TYR A 752 -0.77 2.82 34.70
C TYR A 752 0.23 1.98 33.92
N GLY A 753 1.38 2.58 33.62
CA GLY A 753 2.42 1.93 32.83
C GLY A 753 1.95 1.57 31.41
N PRO A 754 1.62 2.56 30.57
CA PRO A 754 1.27 2.32 29.17
C PRO A 754 2.43 1.65 28.41
N GLN A 755 2.14 0.59 27.66
CA GLN A 755 3.12 -0.22 26.93
C GLN A 755 3.03 0.07 25.43
N GLY A 756 2.58 -0.89 24.62
CA GLY A 756 2.40 -0.73 23.18
C GLY A 756 1.28 0.25 22.86
N LEU A 757 1.45 0.96 21.75
CA LEU A 757 0.51 1.94 21.23
C LEU A 757 0.38 1.73 19.72
N ALA A 758 -0.84 1.78 19.18
CA ALA A 758 -1.12 1.70 17.76
C ALA A 758 -2.31 2.58 17.37
N LEU A 759 -2.44 2.88 16.07
CA LEU A 759 -3.59 3.59 15.51
C LEU A 759 -4.50 2.61 14.80
N THR A 760 -5.80 2.65 15.08
CA THR A 760 -6.78 1.83 14.36
C THR A 760 -7.05 2.39 12.96
N SER A 761 -7.67 1.58 12.11
CA SER A 761 -8.01 1.95 10.73
C SER A 761 -9.00 3.13 10.63
N ASP A 762 -9.76 3.38 11.70
CA ASP A 762 -10.67 4.52 11.89
C ASP A 762 -10.02 5.72 12.61
N GLY A 763 -8.70 5.66 12.86
CA GLY A 763 -7.91 6.79 13.35
C GLY A 763 -7.87 6.97 14.87
N HIS A 764 -8.33 6.00 15.66
CA HIS A 764 -8.28 6.06 17.12
C HIS A 764 -6.97 5.52 17.68
N VAL A 765 -6.58 6.00 18.86
CA VAL A 765 -5.36 5.56 19.55
C VAL A 765 -5.70 4.42 20.48
N VAL A 766 -5.06 3.26 20.28
CA VAL A 766 -5.16 2.10 21.16
C VAL A 766 -3.88 1.96 21.95
N VAL A 767 -3.99 1.91 23.27
CA VAL A 767 -2.85 1.73 24.17
C VAL A 767 -3.06 0.52 25.08
N ALA A 768 -2.00 -0.25 25.31
CA ALA A 768 -1.99 -1.29 26.32
C ALA A 768 -1.71 -0.67 27.70
N ASP A 769 -2.72 -0.63 28.55
CA ASP A 769 -2.62 -0.17 29.94
C ASP A 769 -2.27 -1.36 30.84
N SER A 770 -0.97 -1.62 30.99
CA SER A 770 -0.48 -2.85 31.60
C SER A 770 -0.81 -2.99 33.08
N GLY A 771 -0.81 -1.87 33.82
CA GLY A 771 -1.14 -1.82 35.25
C GLY A 771 -2.62 -2.06 35.54
N ASN A 772 -3.50 -1.61 34.64
CA ASN A 772 -4.95 -1.86 34.74
C ASN A 772 -5.41 -3.16 34.05
N HIS A 773 -4.49 -3.90 33.43
CA HIS A 773 -4.79 -5.16 32.72
C HIS A 773 -5.86 -5.02 31.63
N CYS A 774 -5.87 -3.90 30.91
CA CYS A 774 -6.78 -3.64 29.81
C CYS A 774 -6.07 -2.89 28.68
N PHE A 775 -6.66 -2.90 27.48
CA PHE A 775 -6.33 -1.88 26.49
C PHE A 775 -7.42 -0.80 26.50
N LYS A 776 -7.00 0.44 26.24
CA LYS A 776 -7.87 1.62 26.19
C LYS A 776 -7.82 2.21 24.79
N VAL A 777 -8.97 2.66 24.32
CA VAL A 777 -9.12 3.29 23.00
C VAL A 777 -9.56 4.72 23.19
N TYR A 778 -8.74 5.65 22.72
CA TYR A 778 -8.95 7.08 22.86
C TYR A 778 -9.34 7.71 21.54
N ARG A 779 -10.21 8.71 21.64
CA ARG A 779 -10.51 9.61 20.54
C ARG A 779 -9.24 10.39 20.22
N TYR A 780 -8.89 10.39 18.94
CA TYR A 780 -7.79 11.15 18.42
C TYR A 780 -8.31 11.87 17.18
N LEU A 781 -8.42 13.20 17.30
CA LEU A 781 -8.83 14.06 16.21
C LEU A 781 -7.56 14.44 15.44
N GLN A 782 -7.54 14.06 14.16
CA GLN A 782 -6.43 14.30 13.23
C GLN A 782 -6.35 15.75 12.77
#